data_AF-A0A1B9NWC7-F1
#
_entry.id   AF-A0A1B9NWC7-F1
#
_cell.length_a   1.000
_cell.length_b   1.000
_cell.length_c   1.000
_cell.angle_alpha   90.00
_cell.angle_beta   90.00
_cell.angle_gamma   90.00
#
_symmetry.space_group_name_H-M   'P 1'
#
loop_
_entity.id
_entity.type
_entity.pdbx_description
1 polymer ?
#
loop_
_entity_poly.entity_id
_entity_poly.type
_entity_poly.pdbx_seq_one_letter_code
_entity_poly.pdbx_strand_id
1 'polypeptide(L)'
;MKENDKTFVRAYYPWNEDLAKEAKADTPHNESAKEKPIDTAEFEYSIEIACSVGELNSYQVGAFSLGKTKEEASISLWTKSQTDKGFSLLTASVNVNEPKSLIREFFISSGHSSTFDDVSPVKKGTGTHAEFFVPIKPSIQVYDRLAWPKVGFFYHFIDDELVNEYQLSGGEKSSFKVTYSKGKTLSSDLLSDHEYAFILLPWKIENTVISRQHLLYTKEKMTEEKLSEINAQWLDENACLVNPDEAVNARSDDIIEREKEDNGKVTYAIQSGETLDLIAKKQGITYDAILTLNPQIKNPDIIEPGKVITIKDAPTEQENTQLHVCKINPESGAPETWSEIAGQYGVAAKELFDLNADNPIYKGGALALDNELRVKKTTQSEEGAGEVCRNALSPEDVSGNKWVFSFLNVWSVIEKQFSDVAHVFVQDDTALNKHTPVIKVNSVLLHSTILSCSDGLEALAQEKKEAIKKGDKDEKKKNDIKAIQKALLALNFDLGKHGADGDFGAKTEQAVVDFQSKFVPTHEVHTEYEIKEKEGVIDNQTLLALDEAVTLSDESVRAPQTIEDYRSRVREINFNEDFNEKLMQFSGIFDEFYSYTKENKILKFVNKEELVDAFFEDDRLGRFPSHKTRIDAKEYIESTNSLGFTSQNIPGQPIFALNIAGGEHLARHEVMHLLSAEGGMTQIVKTSGNLNEALTEVTTRIIEDVLVQNDQDTIEARKHAYPALAELLLGITNSSEAIMAGLFEGYIKDGGLDKLIDPMVERWKERSESGQITKTVNWLPKYNQDTKMRGLLVNLTGYLGGALSLEQASEDFGTKNSIGKMKVYIGF
;
A
#
# COMPACT_ATOMS: atom_id res chain seq x y z
N MET A 1 35.71 8.31 24.62
CA MET A 1 36.63 7.63 25.56
C MET A 1 36.47 6.12 25.30
N LYS A 2 37.50 5.54 24.66
CA LYS A 2 37.87 4.11 24.51
C LYS A 2 36.86 3.08 23.96
N GLU A 3 37.19 2.62 22.76
CA GLU A 3 36.95 1.27 22.22
C GLU A 3 37.31 0.17 23.23
N ASN A 4 36.59 -0.94 23.17
CA ASN A 4 37.02 -2.20 23.80
C ASN A 4 36.83 -3.36 22.81
N ASP A 5 37.92 -3.67 22.12
CA ASP A 5 38.18 -4.92 21.42
C ASP A 5 37.93 -6.12 22.35
N LYS A 6 37.11 -7.08 21.90
CA LYS A 6 37.10 -8.43 22.46
C LYS A 6 37.58 -9.42 21.40
N THR A 7 38.82 -9.83 21.58
CA THR A 7 39.54 -10.87 20.87
C THR A 7 38.92 -12.25 21.09
N PHE A 8 38.67 -13.00 20.01
CA PHE A 8 38.38 -14.43 20.08
C PHE A 8 39.67 -15.20 20.37
N VAL A 9 39.72 -15.89 21.52
CA VAL A 9 40.79 -16.83 21.85
C VAL A 9 40.44 -18.18 21.21
N ARG A 10 41.25 -18.63 20.23
CA ARG A 10 41.20 -20.02 19.74
C ARG A 10 41.59 -20.96 20.88
N ALA A 11 40.66 -21.80 21.33
CA ALA A 11 40.98 -22.91 22.23
C ALA A 11 41.80 -23.96 21.45
N TYR A 12 43.11 -24.00 21.70
CA TYR A 12 44.00 -25.04 21.21
C TYR A 12 43.95 -26.21 22.21
N TYR A 13 43.38 -27.34 21.80
CA TYR A 13 43.53 -28.60 22.54
C TYR A 13 44.74 -29.34 21.97
N PRO A 14 45.81 -29.57 22.75
CA PRO A 14 46.92 -30.39 22.30
C PRO A 14 46.47 -31.85 22.18
N TRP A 15 46.81 -32.46 21.04
CA TRP A 15 46.59 -33.87 20.77
C TRP A 15 47.30 -34.73 21.83
N ASN A 16 46.55 -35.55 22.54
CA ASN A 16 47.07 -36.39 23.62
C ASN A 16 47.35 -37.80 23.07
N GLU A 17 48.63 -38.11 22.83
CA GLU A 17 49.06 -39.40 22.27
C GLU A 17 48.66 -40.60 23.13
N ASP A 18 48.44 -40.39 24.43
CA ASP A 18 48.13 -41.49 25.35
C ASP A 18 46.66 -41.91 25.27
N LEU A 19 45.73 -40.99 24.95
CA LEU A 19 44.34 -41.34 24.65
C LEU A 19 44.17 -42.02 23.29
N ALA A 20 45.09 -41.78 22.35
CA ALA A 20 45.09 -42.44 21.04
C ALA A 20 45.57 -43.90 21.12
N LYS A 21 46.29 -44.30 22.19
CA LYS A 21 46.82 -45.66 22.37
C LYS A 21 45.85 -46.63 23.06
N GLU A 22 44.78 -46.14 23.69
CA GLU A 22 43.77 -46.99 24.36
C GLU A 22 42.50 -47.24 23.54
N ALA A 23 42.33 -46.60 22.38
CA ALA A 23 41.25 -46.92 21.45
C ALA A 23 41.57 -48.22 20.69
N LYS A 24 41.05 -49.35 21.16
CA LYS A 24 41.05 -50.61 20.41
C LYS A 24 40.40 -50.39 19.04
N ALA A 25 41.02 -50.95 18.02
CA ALA A 25 40.39 -51.05 16.70
C ALA A 25 39.09 -51.86 16.83
N ASP A 26 37.96 -51.22 16.58
CA ASP A 26 36.71 -51.93 16.32
C ASP A 26 36.86 -52.68 15.00
N THR A 27 37.23 -53.95 15.10
CA THR A 27 37.03 -54.91 14.02
C THR A 27 35.53 -54.95 13.71
N PRO A 28 35.11 -54.75 12.46
CA PRO A 28 33.70 -54.81 12.10
C PRO A 28 33.16 -56.21 12.40
N HIS A 29 32.17 -56.29 13.28
CA HIS A 29 31.41 -57.50 13.49
C HIS A 29 30.51 -57.71 12.27
N ASN A 30 30.99 -58.48 11.30
CA ASN A 30 30.21 -58.92 10.16
C ASN A 30 29.39 -60.15 10.61
N GLU A 31 28.32 -59.93 11.37
CA GLU A 31 27.22 -60.89 11.37
C GLU A 31 26.64 -60.86 9.96
N SER A 32 26.67 -62.02 9.28
CA SER A 32 25.88 -62.23 8.07
C SER A 32 24.42 -62.07 8.46
N ALA A 33 23.91 -60.85 8.38
CA ALA A 33 22.48 -60.60 8.30
C ALA A 33 22.00 -61.47 7.15
N LYS A 34 21.14 -62.45 7.45
CA LYS A 34 20.34 -63.09 6.42
C LYS A 34 19.68 -61.96 5.67
N GLU A 35 20.12 -61.71 4.44
CA GLU A 35 19.39 -60.86 3.50
C GLU A 35 17.95 -61.39 3.52
N LYS A 36 17.06 -60.62 4.15
CA LYS A 36 15.65 -60.71 3.80
C LYS A 36 15.61 -60.51 2.28
N PRO A 37 14.79 -61.28 1.55
CA PRO A 37 14.66 -61.07 0.12
C PRO A 37 14.43 -59.58 -0.11
N ILE A 38 15.29 -58.96 -0.93
CA ILE A 38 15.03 -57.61 -1.42
C ILE A 38 13.74 -57.76 -2.20
N ASP A 39 12.63 -57.38 -1.58
CA ASP A 39 11.37 -57.27 -2.27
C ASP A 39 11.58 -56.16 -3.29
N THR A 40 11.71 -56.55 -4.55
CA THR A 40 11.79 -55.58 -5.64
C THR A 40 10.46 -54.86 -5.67
N ALA A 41 10.42 -53.64 -5.13
CA ALA A 41 9.26 -52.76 -5.15
C ALA A 41 8.56 -52.84 -6.51
N GLU A 42 7.34 -53.40 -6.51
CA GLU A 42 6.54 -53.62 -7.72
C GLU A 42 5.84 -52.33 -8.18
N PHE A 43 5.79 -51.32 -7.31
CA PHE A 43 5.11 -50.04 -7.55
C PHE A 43 6.09 -48.87 -7.50
N GLU A 44 5.71 -47.79 -8.17
CA GLU A 44 6.42 -46.52 -8.16
C GLU A 44 5.43 -45.36 -8.11
N TYR A 45 5.92 -44.22 -7.64
CA TYR A 45 5.17 -42.98 -7.63
C TYR A 45 6.03 -41.89 -8.27
N SER A 46 5.44 -41.13 -9.17
CA SER A 46 6.17 -40.15 -9.98
C SER A 46 5.60 -38.75 -9.86
N ILE A 47 6.47 -37.74 -9.99
CA ILE A 47 6.13 -36.33 -10.07
C ILE A 47 6.85 -35.76 -11.28
N GLU A 48 6.12 -35.10 -12.17
CA GLU A 48 6.68 -34.44 -13.34
C GLU A 48 6.69 -32.93 -13.14
N ILE A 49 7.84 -32.30 -13.33
CA ILE A 49 8.02 -30.86 -13.20
C ILE A 49 8.41 -30.32 -14.56
N ALA A 50 7.64 -29.35 -15.07
CA ALA A 50 7.78 -28.77 -16.41
C ALA A 50 9.03 -27.86 -16.53
N CYS A 51 10.21 -28.44 -16.29
CA CYS A 51 11.53 -27.87 -16.46
C CYS A 51 12.55 -28.99 -16.68
N SER A 52 13.73 -28.66 -17.21
CA SER A 52 14.81 -29.64 -17.35
C SER A 52 15.42 -30.03 -16.00
N VAL A 53 16.11 -31.17 -15.92
CA VAL A 53 16.76 -31.62 -14.66
C VAL A 53 17.84 -30.64 -14.21
N GLY A 54 18.50 -29.97 -15.16
CA GLY A 54 19.46 -28.90 -14.87
C GLY A 54 18.79 -27.68 -14.23
N GLU A 55 17.67 -27.23 -14.81
CA GLU A 55 16.86 -26.13 -14.27
C GLU A 55 16.29 -26.43 -12.90
N LEU A 56 15.84 -27.67 -12.68
CA LEU A 56 15.22 -28.09 -11.42
C LEU A 56 16.10 -27.79 -10.20
N ASN A 57 17.43 -28.00 -10.33
CA ASN A 57 18.37 -27.72 -9.26
C ASN A 57 18.58 -26.21 -9.05
N SER A 58 18.57 -25.42 -10.13
CA SER A 58 18.70 -23.97 -10.09
C SER A 58 17.45 -23.27 -9.56
N TYR A 59 16.26 -23.77 -9.90
CA TYR A 59 14.98 -23.18 -9.51
C TYR A 59 14.62 -23.42 -8.05
N GLN A 60 15.27 -24.40 -7.39
CA GLN A 60 15.08 -24.70 -5.97
C GLN A 60 13.59 -24.87 -5.61
N VAL A 61 12.91 -25.73 -6.36
CA VAL A 61 11.45 -25.90 -6.32
C VAL A 61 10.88 -26.48 -5.00
N GLY A 62 11.74 -26.78 -4.03
CA GLY A 62 11.40 -27.29 -2.72
C GLY A 62 11.63 -28.80 -2.56
N ALA A 63 11.00 -29.37 -1.54
CA ALA A 63 11.08 -30.78 -1.19
C ALA A 63 9.72 -31.47 -1.33
N PHE A 64 9.75 -32.69 -1.87
CA PHE A 64 8.59 -33.56 -1.95
C PHE A 64 8.77 -34.73 -0.99
N SER A 65 7.69 -35.14 -0.34
CA SER A 65 7.63 -36.36 0.44
C SER A 65 6.28 -37.04 0.26
N LEU A 66 6.26 -38.36 0.38
CA LEU A 66 5.03 -39.14 0.43
C LEU A 66 4.72 -39.47 1.89
N GLY A 67 3.46 -39.33 2.26
CA GLY A 67 2.95 -39.63 3.59
C GLY A 67 3.15 -41.09 3.96
N LYS A 68 3.57 -41.34 5.20
CA LYS A 68 3.70 -42.69 5.76
C LYS A 68 2.33 -43.26 6.07
N THR A 69 2.13 -44.54 5.81
CA THR A 69 0.91 -45.26 6.20
C THR A 69 1.24 -46.29 7.29
N LYS A 70 0.21 -46.97 7.81
CA LYS A 70 0.41 -48.10 8.74
C LYS A 70 1.09 -49.29 8.06
N GLU A 71 0.82 -49.48 6.76
CA GLU A 71 1.32 -50.61 5.98
C GLU A 71 2.71 -50.31 5.38
N GLU A 72 3.07 -49.04 5.21
CA GLU A 72 4.37 -48.61 4.67
C GLU A 72 4.92 -47.38 5.38
N ALA A 73 5.83 -47.62 6.34
CA ALA A 73 6.43 -46.58 7.18
C ALA A 73 7.68 -45.92 6.56
N SER A 74 8.24 -46.50 5.50
CA SER A 74 9.48 -46.05 4.86
C SER A 74 9.31 -46.03 3.35
N ILE A 75 9.57 -44.87 2.76
CA ILE A 75 9.51 -44.66 1.31
C ILE A 75 10.92 -44.37 0.82
N SER A 76 11.24 -44.89 -0.36
CA SER A 76 12.55 -44.68 -0.98
C SER A 76 12.83 -43.20 -1.28
N LEU A 77 14.11 -42.86 -1.43
CA LEU A 77 14.52 -41.53 -1.88
C LEU A 77 14.11 -41.30 -3.34
N TRP A 78 13.76 -40.06 -3.67
CA TRP A 78 13.44 -39.66 -5.04
C TRP A 78 14.65 -39.79 -5.96
N THR A 79 14.43 -40.47 -7.09
CA THR A 79 15.37 -40.51 -8.21
C THR A 79 14.95 -39.49 -9.27
N LYS A 80 15.92 -38.82 -9.89
CA LYS A 80 15.68 -37.80 -10.92
C LYS A 80 15.99 -38.37 -12.30
N SER A 81 15.09 -38.19 -13.25
CA SER A 81 15.29 -38.50 -14.66
C SER A 81 14.64 -37.43 -15.54
N GLN A 82 14.77 -37.55 -16.86
CA GLN A 82 14.18 -36.61 -17.81
C GLN A 82 13.28 -37.36 -18.78
N THR A 83 12.10 -36.80 -19.05
CA THR A 83 11.11 -37.39 -19.97
C THR A 83 11.39 -36.99 -21.42
N ASP A 84 10.72 -37.66 -22.36
CA ASP A 84 10.83 -37.36 -23.80
C ASP A 84 10.39 -35.93 -24.15
N LYS A 85 9.54 -35.32 -23.31
CA LYS A 85 9.12 -33.92 -23.43
C LYS A 85 10.15 -32.92 -22.87
N GLY A 86 11.25 -33.42 -22.31
CA GLY A 86 12.27 -32.61 -21.65
C GLY A 86 11.92 -32.18 -20.22
N PHE A 87 10.87 -32.74 -19.61
CA PHE A 87 10.48 -32.42 -18.23
C PHE A 87 11.21 -33.29 -17.22
N SER A 88 11.34 -32.81 -16.00
CA SER A 88 12.00 -33.51 -14.91
C SER A 88 11.04 -34.49 -14.27
N LEU A 89 11.42 -35.76 -14.18
CA LEU A 89 10.63 -36.80 -13.55
C LEU A 89 11.31 -37.23 -12.24
N LEU A 90 10.64 -37.01 -11.12
CA LEU A 90 11.00 -37.50 -9.80
C LEU A 90 10.27 -38.81 -9.56
N THR A 91 10.97 -39.90 -9.28
CA THR A 91 10.35 -41.22 -9.03
C THR A 91 10.81 -41.82 -7.72
N ALA A 92 9.86 -42.24 -6.90
CA ALA A 92 10.08 -43.01 -5.68
C ALA A 92 9.53 -44.44 -5.88
N SER A 93 10.30 -45.44 -5.50
CA SER A 93 9.83 -46.82 -5.38
C SER A 93 8.93 -46.99 -4.16
N VAL A 94 7.84 -47.72 -4.34
CA VAL A 94 6.77 -47.96 -3.36
C VAL A 94 6.51 -49.45 -3.24
N ASN A 95 6.39 -49.97 -2.03
CA ASN A 95 6.20 -51.39 -1.76
C ASN A 95 4.70 -51.76 -1.67
N VAL A 96 3.85 -50.82 -1.25
CA VAL A 96 2.42 -51.06 -1.06
C VAL A 96 1.61 -50.14 -1.99
N ASN A 97 0.77 -50.75 -2.83
CA ASN A 97 -0.17 -50.03 -3.68
C ASN A 97 -1.43 -49.64 -2.90
N GLU A 98 -1.39 -48.47 -2.28
CA GLU A 98 -2.46 -47.88 -1.49
C GLU A 98 -2.45 -46.36 -1.69
N PRO A 99 -3.58 -45.66 -1.44
CA PRO A 99 -3.61 -44.21 -1.44
C PRO A 99 -2.67 -43.61 -0.39
N LYS A 100 -1.98 -42.53 -0.75
CA LYS A 100 -1.03 -41.79 0.09
C LYS A 100 -1.34 -40.29 0.02
N SER A 101 -0.62 -39.50 0.82
CA SER A 101 -0.64 -38.04 0.72
C SER A 101 0.68 -37.54 0.13
N LEU A 102 0.63 -36.76 -0.95
CA LEU A 102 1.80 -36.05 -1.44
C LEU A 102 1.95 -34.73 -0.67
N ILE A 103 3.11 -34.53 -0.05
CA ILE A 103 3.43 -33.34 0.72
C ILE A 103 4.53 -32.57 -0.02
N ARG A 104 4.24 -31.33 -0.36
CA ARG A 104 5.20 -30.37 -0.91
C ARG A 104 5.55 -29.33 0.15
N GLU A 105 6.84 -29.20 0.43
CA GLU A 105 7.42 -28.20 1.33
C GLU A 105 8.44 -27.34 0.59
N PHE A 106 8.77 -26.16 1.13
CA PHE A 106 9.89 -25.35 0.63
C PHE A 106 11.25 -25.96 0.97
N PHE A 107 11.36 -26.58 2.15
CA PHE A 107 12.48 -27.41 2.55
C PHE A 107 11.96 -28.44 3.55
N ILE A 108 12.70 -29.53 3.75
CA ILE A 108 12.30 -30.62 4.64
C ILE A 108 12.05 -30.07 6.04
N SER A 109 10.86 -30.35 6.60
CA SER A 109 10.47 -29.92 7.95
C SER A 109 10.34 -28.41 8.10
N SER A 110 9.91 -27.71 7.05
CA SER A 110 9.63 -26.26 7.09
C SER A 110 8.41 -25.90 7.94
N GLY A 111 7.56 -26.89 8.26
CA GLY A 111 6.31 -26.66 9.01
C GLY A 111 5.21 -26.00 8.17
N HIS A 112 5.49 -25.68 6.91
CA HIS A 112 4.57 -25.06 5.97
C HIS A 112 4.49 -25.89 4.69
N SER A 113 3.40 -26.62 4.53
CA SER A 113 3.23 -27.57 3.43
C SER A 113 1.92 -27.38 2.66
N SER A 114 1.98 -27.79 1.40
CA SER A 114 0.81 -28.13 0.58
C SER A 114 0.67 -29.65 0.59
N THR A 115 -0.53 -30.13 0.91
CA THR A 115 -0.83 -31.56 0.98
C THR A 115 -1.87 -31.89 -0.08
N PHE A 116 -1.61 -32.95 -0.84
CA PHE A 116 -2.52 -33.52 -1.82
C PHE A 116 -2.84 -34.95 -1.38
N ASP A 117 -4.06 -35.18 -0.93
CA ASP A 117 -4.50 -36.47 -0.41
C ASP A 117 -4.98 -37.41 -1.53
N ASP A 118 -5.12 -38.68 -1.17
CA ASP A 118 -5.65 -39.75 -2.02
C ASP A 118 -4.88 -40.01 -3.33
N VAL A 119 -3.57 -39.71 -3.34
CA VAL A 119 -2.70 -39.97 -4.49
C VAL A 119 -2.24 -41.43 -4.54
N SER A 120 -2.24 -42.04 -5.73
CA SER A 120 -2.05 -43.50 -5.87
C SER A 120 -0.76 -43.89 -6.60
N PRO A 121 0.08 -44.78 -6.03
CA PRO A 121 1.19 -45.41 -6.73
C PRO A 121 0.74 -46.27 -7.92
N VAL A 122 1.65 -46.52 -8.84
CA VAL A 122 1.36 -47.24 -10.09
C VAL A 122 2.31 -48.40 -10.24
N LYS A 123 1.93 -49.42 -11.01
CA LYS A 123 2.82 -50.56 -11.26
C LYS A 123 4.04 -50.10 -12.05
N LYS A 124 5.22 -50.52 -11.61
CA LYS A 124 6.49 -50.10 -12.21
C LYS A 124 6.51 -50.33 -13.72
N GLY A 125 6.88 -49.31 -14.48
CA GLY A 125 6.97 -49.35 -15.93
C GLY A 125 5.63 -49.25 -16.68
N THR A 126 4.52 -48.97 -15.99
CA THR A 126 3.23 -48.69 -16.65
C THR A 126 3.08 -47.25 -17.12
N GLY A 127 3.91 -46.31 -16.62
CA GLY A 127 4.03 -44.94 -17.16
C GLY A 127 2.85 -44.01 -16.92
N THR A 128 1.83 -44.44 -16.17
CA THR A 128 0.61 -43.67 -15.93
C THR A 128 0.34 -43.58 -14.43
N HIS A 129 0.94 -42.61 -13.75
CA HIS A 129 0.34 -41.39 -13.16
C HIS A 129 1.50 -40.60 -12.52
N ALA A 130 1.68 -39.35 -12.95
CA ALA A 130 2.62 -38.42 -12.34
C ALA A 130 1.87 -37.18 -11.92
N GLU A 131 2.18 -36.62 -10.77
CA GLU A 131 1.65 -35.30 -10.41
C GLU A 131 2.48 -34.23 -11.08
N PHE A 132 1.79 -33.28 -11.69
CA PHE A 132 2.44 -32.31 -12.56
C PHE A 132 2.56 -30.97 -11.87
N PHE A 133 3.72 -30.33 -11.98
CA PHE A 133 4.00 -28.99 -11.46
C PHE A 133 4.71 -28.15 -12.52
N VAL A 134 4.53 -26.84 -12.48
CA VAL A 134 5.20 -25.90 -13.39
C VAL A 134 5.86 -24.75 -12.62
N PRO A 135 7.18 -24.55 -12.78
CA PRO A 135 7.85 -23.39 -12.21
C PRO A 135 7.59 -22.15 -13.08
N ILE A 136 7.21 -21.05 -12.44
CA ILE A 136 6.94 -19.76 -13.09
C ILE A 136 7.73 -18.65 -12.43
N LYS A 137 8.08 -17.63 -13.21
CA LYS A 137 8.72 -16.41 -12.73
C LYS A 137 7.70 -15.26 -12.77
N PRO A 138 7.24 -14.74 -11.63
CA PRO A 138 6.26 -13.66 -11.61
C PRO A 138 6.92 -12.32 -11.99
N SER A 139 6.16 -11.45 -12.67
CA SER A 139 6.55 -10.11 -13.10
C SER A 139 5.39 -9.15 -12.95
N ILE A 140 5.66 -7.85 -13.00
CA ILE A 140 4.64 -6.79 -13.13
C ILE A 140 4.80 -6.10 -14.47
N GLN A 141 3.74 -5.50 -14.98
CA GLN A 141 3.85 -4.64 -16.15
C GLN A 141 4.11 -3.19 -15.72
N VAL A 142 5.19 -2.62 -16.24
CA VAL A 142 5.53 -1.20 -16.07
C VAL A 142 5.63 -0.60 -17.48
N TYR A 143 4.75 0.35 -17.79
CA TYR A 143 4.56 0.89 -19.13
C TYR A 143 4.28 -0.23 -20.17
N ASP A 144 5.10 -0.30 -21.22
CA ASP A 144 5.03 -1.28 -22.30
C ASP A 144 5.92 -2.51 -22.07
N ARG A 145 6.43 -2.74 -20.84
CA ARG A 145 7.36 -3.84 -20.54
C ARG A 145 7.00 -4.59 -19.27
N LEU A 146 7.54 -5.80 -19.16
CA LEU A 146 7.57 -6.51 -17.90
C LEU A 146 8.79 -6.10 -17.08
N ALA A 147 8.61 -6.11 -15.77
CA ALA A 147 9.64 -5.86 -14.79
C ALA A 147 9.56 -6.86 -13.63
N TRP A 148 10.71 -7.10 -13.05
CA TRP A 148 10.90 -7.83 -11.82
C TRP A 148 10.79 -6.86 -10.63
N PRO A 149 9.72 -6.92 -9.81
CA PRO A 149 9.61 -6.05 -8.65
C PRO A 149 10.65 -6.43 -7.59
N LYS A 150 11.26 -5.43 -6.95
CA LYS A 150 12.25 -5.61 -5.87
C LYS A 150 11.65 -5.43 -4.48
N VAL A 151 10.55 -4.71 -4.38
CA VAL A 151 9.84 -4.41 -3.12
C VAL A 151 8.37 -4.80 -3.24
N GLY A 152 7.77 -5.18 -2.10
CA GLY A 152 6.36 -5.58 -2.01
C GLY A 152 6.15 -7.08 -1.79
N PHE A 153 4.97 -7.56 -2.12
CA PHE A 153 4.47 -8.89 -1.80
C PHE A 153 3.76 -9.53 -2.99
N PHE A 154 4.00 -10.83 -3.19
CA PHE A 154 3.13 -11.66 -4.02
C PHE A 154 2.25 -12.55 -3.13
N TYR A 155 1.00 -12.72 -3.53
CA TYR A 155 0.04 -13.62 -2.88
C TYR A 155 -0.39 -14.68 -3.89
N HIS A 156 -0.27 -15.96 -3.51
CA HIS A 156 -0.75 -17.09 -4.29
C HIS A 156 -1.97 -17.69 -3.63
N PHE A 157 -3.07 -17.72 -4.37
CA PHE A 157 -4.33 -18.33 -3.95
C PHE A 157 -4.61 -19.58 -4.77
N ILE A 158 -5.12 -20.62 -4.12
CA ILE A 158 -5.67 -21.82 -4.77
C ILE A 158 -7.08 -22.02 -4.20
N ASP A 159 -8.07 -22.17 -5.08
CA ASP A 159 -9.47 -22.30 -4.69
C ASP A 159 -9.92 -21.19 -3.71
N ASP A 160 -9.49 -19.95 -4.01
CA ASP A 160 -9.78 -18.72 -3.27
C ASP A 160 -9.16 -18.62 -1.86
N GLU A 161 -8.35 -19.59 -1.44
CA GLU A 161 -7.61 -19.56 -0.19
C GLU A 161 -6.14 -19.20 -0.41
N LEU A 162 -5.59 -18.35 0.46
CA LEU A 162 -4.18 -17.99 0.43
C LEU A 162 -3.34 -19.22 0.78
N VAL A 163 -2.53 -19.71 -0.17
CA VAL A 163 -1.61 -20.81 0.08
C VAL A 163 -0.25 -20.33 0.53
N ASN A 164 0.24 -19.21 -0.02
CA ASN A 164 1.53 -18.61 0.32
C ASN A 164 1.54 -17.10 0.07
N GLU A 165 2.25 -16.37 0.94
CA GLU A 165 2.68 -14.99 0.72
C GLU A 165 4.21 -14.97 0.55
N TYR A 166 4.66 -14.18 -0.42
CA TYR A 166 6.07 -14.04 -0.77
C TYR A 166 6.50 -12.58 -0.61
N GLN A 167 7.36 -12.29 0.36
CA GLN A 167 7.91 -10.96 0.61
C GLN A 167 9.17 -10.73 -0.24
N LEU A 168 9.19 -9.64 -1.01
CA LEU A 168 10.35 -9.28 -1.85
C LEU A 168 11.50 -8.70 -1.02
N SER A 169 12.73 -9.02 -1.41
CA SER A 169 13.92 -8.85 -0.55
C SER A 169 14.66 -7.51 -0.72
N GLY A 170 14.26 -6.64 -1.66
CA GLY A 170 14.80 -5.27 -1.80
C GLY A 170 16.24 -5.16 -2.33
N GLY A 171 16.85 -6.24 -2.81
CA GLY A 171 18.25 -6.30 -3.26
C GLY A 171 18.46 -6.17 -4.78
N GLU A 172 19.68 -6.46 -5.25
CA GLU A 172 20.03 -6.43 -6.68
C GLU A 172 19.26 -7.50 -7.50
N LYS A 173 18.92 -8.62 -6.85
CA LYS A 173 18.17 -9.72 -7.45
C LYS A 173 16.71 -9.62 -7.03
N SER A 174 15.81 -9.78 -8.00
CA SER A 174 14.38 -9.93 -7.74
C SER A 174 14.09 -11.33 -7.19
N SER A 175 14.32 -11.48 -5.90
CA SER A 175 14.03 -12.67 -5.10
C SER A 175 13.05 -12.35 -3.98
N PHE A 176 12.37 -13.39 -3.52
CA PHE A 176 11.40 -13.30 -2.42
C PHE A 176 11.65 -14.39 -1.37
N LYS A 177 11.29 -14.07 -0.14
CA LYS A 177 11.23 -14.99 0.99
C LYS A 177 9.78 -15.35 1.29
N VAL A 178 9.54 -16.52 1.86
CA VAL A 178 8.19 -17.00 2.18
C VAL A 178 7.87 -16.67 3.63
N THR A 179 6.66 -16.17 3.90
CA THR A 179 6.16 -15.89 5.26
C THR A 179 5.27 -17.03 5.78
N TYR A 180 5.03 -17.06 7.08
CA TYR A 180 4.09 -18.01 7.71
C TYR A 180 2.60 -17.72 7.41
N SER A 181 2.29 -16.77 6.51
CA SER A 181 0.93 -16.43 6.10
C SER A 181 0.24 -17.60 5.40
N LYS A 182 -0.99 -17.91 5.79
CA LYS A 182 -1.79 -19.02 5.24
C LYS A 182 -3.29 -18.81 5.50
N GLY A 183 -4.12 -19.21 4.54
CA GLY A 183 -5.58 -19.15 4.63
C GLY A 183 -6.09 -17.72 4.77
N LYS A 184 -6.58 -17.37 5.96
CA LYS A 184 -7.06 -16.01 6.29
C LYS A 184 -6.18 -15.29 7.31
N THR A 185 -4.99 -15.83 7.60
CA THR A 185 -4.05 -15.28 8.57
C THR A 185 -2.79 -14.80 7.88
N LEU A 186 -2.35 -13.59 8.21
CA LEU A 186 -1.11 -13.00 7.73
C LEU A 186 -0.07 -12.99 8.85
N SER A 187 1.18 -13.27 8.49
CA SER A 187 2.32 -13.20 9.40
C SER A 187 3.44 -12.37 8.79
N SER A 188 4.14 -11.63 9.64
CA SER A 188 5.38 -10.94 9.28
C SER A 188 6.61 -11.84 9.48
N ASP A 189 6.44 -13.03 10.06
CA ASP A 189 7.52 -13.98 10.28
C ASP A 189 7.85 -14.75 9.01
N LEU A 190 9.15 -14.87 8.73
CA LEU A 190 9.69 -15.61 7.58
C LEU A 190 9.87 -17.10 7.92
N LEU A 191 9.56 -18.00 6.98
CA LEU A 191 9.85 -19.44 7.10
C LEU A 191 11.35 -19.69 7.25
N SER A 192 12.15 -18.97 6.45
CA SER A 192 13.61 -18.97 6.52
C SER A 192 14.19 -17.76 5.79
N ASP A 193 15.49 -17.53 5.94
CA ASP A 193 16.23 -16.54 5.18
C ASP A 193 16.49 -16.94 3.72
N HIS A 194 16.02 -18.12 3.30
CA HIS A 194 16.22 -18.61 1.95
C HIS A 194 15.42 -17.78 0.93
N GLU A 195 16.10 -17.36 -0.13
CA GLU A 195 15.53 -16.56 -1.20
C GLU A 195 15.16 -17.41 -2.42
N TYR A 196 13.94 -17.23 -2.91
CA TYR A 196 13.40 -17.90 -4.08
C TYR A 196 13.22 -16.91 -5.23
N ALA A 197 13.32 -17.41 -6.46
CA ALA A 197 13.07 -16.63 -7.68
C ALA A 197 11.91 -17.18 -8.51
N PHE A 198 11.33 -18.32 -8.10
CA PHE A 198 10.31 -19.06 -8.82
C PHE A 198 9.19 -19.50 -7.88
N ILE A 199 7.96 -19.42 -8.37
CA ILE A 199 6.80 -20.02 -7.73
C ILE A 199 6.55 -21.36 -8.42
N LEU A 200 6.39 -22.44 -7.65
CA LEU A 200 6.04 -23.75 -8.18
C LEU A 200 4.54 -23.93 -8.12
N LEU A 201 3.87 -23.89 -9.27
CA LEU A 201 2.43 -24.08 -9.36
C LEU A 201 2.11 -25.58 -9.47
N PRO A 202 1.12 -26.10 -8.72
CA PRO A 202 0.55 -27.39 -9.02
C PRO A 202 -0.26 -27.31 -10.32
N TRP A 203 -0.10 -28.26 -11.22
CA TRP A 203 -0.75 -28.26 -12.54
C TRP A 203 -1.84 -29.33 -12.62
N LYS A 204 -1.49 -30.60 -12.44
CA LYS A 204 -2.43 -31.73 -12.49
C LYS A 204 -2.16 -32.66 -11.33
N ILE A 205 -3.19 -32.93 -10.54
CA ILE A 205 -3.18 -33.89 -9.42
C ILE A 205 -4.23 -34.96 -9.74
N GLU A 206 -3.87 -36.25 -9.72
CA GLU A 206 -4.76 -37.36 -10.12
C GLU A 206 -5.43 -37.08 -11.49
N ASN A 207 -4.64 -36.61 -12.46
CA ASN A 207 -5.05 -36.13 -13.79
C ASN A 207 -6.07 -34.97 -13.82
N THR A 208 -6.41 -34.39 -12.68
CA THR A 208 -7.32 -33.24 -12.58
C THR A 208 -6.51 -31.95 -12.61
N VAL A 209 -6.84 -31.06 -13.55
CA VAL A 209 -6.18 -29.74 -13.67
C VAL A 209 -6.61 -28.85 -12.52
N ILE A 210 -5.65 -28.24 -11.80
CA ILE A 210 -5.93 -27.22 -10.80
C ILE A 210 -6.04 -25.87 -11.51
N SER A 211 -7.26 -25.53 -11.94
CA SER A 211 -7.51 -24.39 -12.82
C SER A 211 -7.76 -23.07 -12.09
N ARG A 212 -8.13 -23.09 -10.79
CA ARG A 212 -8.45 -21.88 -10.04
C ARG A 212 -7.29 -21.45 -9.14
N GLN A 213 -6.33 -20.77 -9.75
CA GLN A 213 -5.15 -20.25 -9.06
C GLN A 213 -4.97 -18.77 -9.38
N HIS A 214 -4.80 -17.93 -8.38
CA HIS A 214 -4.59 -16.49 -8.59
C HIS A 214 -3.24 -16.05 -8.05
N LEU A 215 -2.58 -15.15 -8.79
CA LEU A 215 -1.42 -14.40 -8.32
C LEU A 215 -1.80 -12.93 -8.24
N LEU A 216 -1.51 -12.32 -7.10
CA LEU A 216 -1.67 -10.88 -6.87
C LEU A 216 -0.34 -10.28 -6.45
N TYR A 217 -0.04 -9.09 -6.95
CA TYR A 217 1.08 -8.28 -6.49
C TYR A 217 0.58 -7.02 -5.79
N THR A 218 1.15 -6.71 -4.63
CA THR A 218 0.94 -5.42 -3.95
C THR A 218 2.29 -4.86 -3.52
N LYS A 219 2.43 -3.53 -3.57
CA LYS A 219 3.66 -2.84 -3.15
C LYS A 219 3.84 -2.87 -1.62
N GLU A 220 2.74 -2.88 -0.88
CA GLU A 220 2.71 -2.98 0.58
C GLU A 220 2.05 -4.28 1.03
N LYS A 221 2.27 -4.67 2.29
CA LYS A 221 1.66 -5.87 2.86
C LYS A 221 0.16 -5.64 2.99
N MET A 222 -0.63 -6.60 2.51
CA MET A 222 -2.07 -6.61 2.72
C MET A 222 -2.41 -6.70 4.22
N THR A 223 -3.54 -6.12 4.64
CA THR A 223 -4.05 -6.30 6.01
C THR A 223 -4.94 -7.54 6.13
N GLU A 224 -5.15 -8.05 7.34
CA GLU A 224 -6.03 -9.20 7.55
C GLU A 224 -7.49 -8.86 7.25
N GLU A 225 -7.92 -7.62 7.49
CA GLU A 225 -9.26 -7.14 7.11
C GLU A 225 -9.42 -7.24 5.59
N LYS A 226 -8.44 -6.72 4.83
CA LYS A 226 -8.48 -6.80 3.37
C LYS A 226 -8.49 -8.25 2.88
N LEU A 227 -7.68 -9.13 3.48
CA LEU A 227 -7.67 -10.56 3.15
C LEU A 227 -9.02 -11.25 3.47
N SER A 228 -9.70 -10.81 4.52
CA SER A 228 -11.02 -11.33 4.91
C SER A 228 -12.11 -10.94 3.90
N GLU A 229 -12.02 -9.76 3.30
CA GLU A 229 -12.95 -9.26 2.28
C GLU A 229 -12.74 -9.89 0.89
N ILE A 230 -11.53 -10.39 0.61
CA ILE A 230 -11.23 -11.06 -0.66
C ILE A 230 -12.12 -12.30 -0.81
N ASN A 231 -12.90 -12.26 -1.89
CA ASN A 231 -13.77 -13.33 -2.34
C ASN A 231 -13.45 -13.70 -3.81
N ALA A 232 -14.10 -14.74 -4.30
CA ALA A 232 -13.91 -15.27 -5.66
C ALA A 232 -14.03 -14.20 -6.76
N GLN A 233 -15.07 -13.35 -6.68
CA GLN A 233 -15.31 -12.30 -7.67
C GLN A 233 -14.20 -11.25 -7.63
N TRP A 234 -13.79 -10.83 -6.44
CA TRP A 234 -12.71 -9.86 -6.30
C TRP A 234 -11.40 -10.37 -6.88
N LEU A 235 -11.06 -11.65 -6.66
CA LEU A 235 -9.86 -12.27 -7.23
C LEU A 235 -9.91 -12.32 -8.75
N ASP A 236 -11.06 -12.71 -9.33
CA ASP A 236 -11.24 -12.79 -10.78
C ASP A 236 -11.08 -11.39 -11.44
N GLU A 237 -11.42 -10.32 -10.73
CA GLU A 237 -11.33 -8.93 -11.21
C GLU A 237 -9.93 -8.30 -10.99
N ASN A 238 -9.28 -8.58 -9.86
CA ASN A 238 -8.11 -7.81 -9.40
C ASN A 238 -6.79 -8.59 -9.42
N ALA A 239 -6.85 -9.93 -9.45
CA ALA A 239 -5.66 -10.79 -9.49
C ALA A 239 -5.47 -11.40 -10.89
N CYS A 240 -4.27 -11.92 -11.16
CA CYS A 240 -4.00 -12.69 -12.36
C CYS A 240 -4.51 -14.12 -12.15
N LEU A 241 -5.60 -14.51 -12.82
CA LEU A 241 -6.01 -15.91 -12.94
C LEU A 241 -4.96 -16.66 -13.76
N VAL A 242 -4.21 -17.53 -13.10
CA VAL A 242 -3.13 -18.28 -13.72
C VAL A 242 -3.68 -19.53 -14.41
N ASN A 243 -3.35 -19.69 -15.68
CA ASN A 243 -3.59 -20.91 -16.43
C ASN A 243 -2.30 -21.76 -16.52
N PRO A 244 -2.19 -22.89 -15.78
CA PRO A 244 -1.00 -23.72 -15.82
C PRO A 244 -0.71 -24.33 -17.21
N ASP A 245 -1.74 -24.61 -18.01
CA ASP A 245 -1.53 -25.11 -19.38
C ASP A 245 -0.88 -24.02 -20.25
N GLU A 246 -1.25 -22.74 -20.10
CA GLU A 246 -0.56 -21.63 -20.77
C GLU A 246 0.89 -21.49 -20.31
N ALA A 247 1.17 -21.63 -19.01
CA ALA A 247 2.53 -21.64 -18.46
C ALA A 247 3.41 -22.74 -19.08
N VAL A 248 2.84 -23.94 -19.26
CA VAL A 248 3.55 -25.07 -19.90
C VAL A 248 3.71 -24.83 -21.40
N ASN A 249 2.67 -24.36 -22.09
CA ASN A 249 2.69 -24.10 -23.53
C ASN A 249 3.69 -23.01 -23.89
N ALA A 250 3.81 -21.95 -23.08
CA ALA A 250 4.76 -20.87 -23.28
C ALA A 250 6.21 -21.35 -23.35
N ARG A 251 6.53 -22.52 -22.78
CA ARG A 251 7.86 -23.14 -22.87
C ARG A 251 8.20 -23.69 -24.26
N SER A 252 7.19 -23.82 -25.11
CA SER A 252 7.29 -24.29 -26.49
C SER A 252 6.94 -23.20 -27.50
N ASP A 253 6.65 -21.98 -27.04
CA ASP A 253 6.37 -20.83 -27.91
C ASP A 253 7.57 -20.59 -28.84
N ASP A 254 7.25 -20.24 -30.09
CA ASP A 254 8.25 -19.77 -31.03
C ASP A 254 8.89 -18.49 -30.47
N ILE A 255 10.23 -18.49 -30.48
CA ILE A 255 11.00 -17.33 -30.07
C ILE A 255 10.90 -16.27 -31.17
N ILE A 256 10.57 -15.04 -30.77
CA ILE A 256 10.50 -13.90 -31.69
C ILE A 256 11.88 -13.67 -32.34
N GLU A 257 11.91 -13.57 -33.67
CA GLU A 257 13.15 -13.32 -34.40
C GLU A 257 13.64 -11.89 -34.14
N ARG A 258 14.81 -11.78 -33.48
CA ARG A 258 15.39 -10.53 -32.99
C ARG A 258 16.21 -9.79 -34.05
N GLU A 259 16.53 -8.53 -33.75
CA GLU A 259 17.43 -7.71 -34.56
C GLU A 259 18.79 -8.37 -34.77
N LYS A 260 19.32 -8.22 -35.98
CA LYS A 260 20.65 -8.69 -36.34
C LYS A 260 21.55 -7.49 -36.58
N GLU A 261 22.65 -7.45 -35.84
CA GLU A 261 23.71 -6.47 -36.01
C GLU A 261 24.84 -7.09 -36.83
N ASP A 262 25.20 -6.44 -37.94
CA ASP A 262 26.32 -6.80 -38.80
C ASP A 262 27.00 -5.51 -39.31
N ASN A 263 28.30 -5.36 -39.08
CA ASN A 263 29.13 -4.22 -39.53
C ASN A 263 28.54 -2.82 -39.22
N GLY A 264 27.99 -2.61 -38.02
CA GLY A 264 27.40 -1.31 -37.60
C GLY A 264 26.00 -1.04 -38.16
N LYS A 265 25.48 -1.97 -38.97
CA LYS A 265 24.12 -1.97 -39.47
C LYS A 265 23.26 -2.90 -38.62
N VAL A 266 22.14 -2.37 -38.13
CA VAL A 266 21.17 -3.11 -37.33
C VAL A 266 19.90 -3.27 -38.14
N THR A 267 19.47 -4.51 -38.30
CA THR A 267 18.30 -4.87 -39.09
C THR A 267 17.23 -5.51 -38.21
N TYR A 268 15.97 -5.16 -38.47
CA TYR A 268 14.79 -5.56 -37.72
C TYR A 268 13.82 -6.29 -38.66
N ALA A 269 13.38 -7.50 -38.29
CA ALA A 269 12.31 -8.20 -39.00
C ALA A 269 10.95 -7.72 -38.46
N ILE A 270 10.12 -7.16 -39.34
CA ILE A 270 8.80 -6.63 -38.98
C ILE A 270 7.93 -7.76 -38.42
N GLN A 271 7.33 -7.54 -37.25
CA GLN A 271 6.41 -8.52 -36.66
C GLN A 271 4.97 -8.29 -37.17
N SER A 272 4.12 -9.30 -36.98
CA SER A 272 2.71 -9.22 -37.39
C SER A 272 1.97 -8.13 -36.62
N GLY A 273 1.31 -7.21 -37.34
CA GLY A 273 0.50 -6.14 -36.75
C GLY A 273 1.26 -4.86 -36.38
N GLU A 274 2.57 -4.79 -36.64
CA GLU A 274 3.35 -3.57 -36.38
C GLU A 274 3.17 -2.50 -37.48
N THR A 275 3.43 -1.25 -37.11
CA THR A 275 3.58 -0.11 -38.03
C THR A 275 4.98 0.49 -37.86
N LEU A 276 5.45 1.26 -38.85
CA LEU A 276 6.77 1.90 -38.76
C LEU A 276 6.85 2.90 -37.60
N ASP A 277 5.75 3.57 -37.23
CA ASP A 277 5.67 4.46 -36.06
C ASP A 277 5.86 3.70 -34.75
N LEU A 278 5.20 2.55 -34.60
CA LEU A 278 5.34 1.70 -33.43
C LEU A 278 6.76 1.17 -33.30
N ILE A 279 7.36 0.73 -34.41
CA ILE A 279 8.76 0.27 -34.44
C ILE A 279 9.69 1.44 -34.08
N ALA A 280 9.50 2.63 -34.65
CA ALA A 280 10.31 3.81 -34.33
C ALA A 280 10.28 4.13 -32.83
N LYS A 281 9.09 4.17 -32.24
CA LYS A 281 8.90 4.41 -30.81
C LYS A 281 9.59 3.36 -29.96
N LYS A 282 9.40 2.06 -30.26
CA LYS A 282 10.06 0.96 -29.54
C LYS A 282 11.57 1.05 -29.63
N GLN A 283 12.10 1.37 -30.80
CA GLN A 283 13.53 1.40 -31.08
C GLN A 283 14.23 2.68 -30.61
N GLY A 284 13.48 3.68 -30.12
CA GLY A 284 14.05 4.97 -29.76
C GLY A 284 14.64 5.69 -30.96
N ILE A 285 13.99 5.64 -32.11
CA ILE A 285 14.37 6.41 -33.32
C ILE A 285 13.13 7.12 -33.87
N THR A 286 13.29 8.11 -34.75
CA THR A 286 12.15 8.80 -35.34
C THR A 286 11.59 8.03 -36.54
N TYR A 287 10.29 8.19 -36.80
CA TYR A 287 9.65 7.64 -38.00
C TYR A 287 10.38 8.04 -39.29
N ASP A 288 10.76 9.32 -39.39
CA ASP A 288 11.51 9.85 -40.53
C ASP A 288 12.90 9.22 -40.66
N ALA A 289 13.57 8.89 -39.54
CA ALA A 289 14.84 8.18 -39.56
C ALA A 289 14.67 6.77 -40.14
N ILE A 290 13.61 6.05 -39.77
CA ILE A 290 13.31 4.73 -40.35
C ILE A 290 13.08 4.83 -41.86
N LEU A 291 12.30 5.80 -42.32
CA LEU A 291 12.06 5.98 -43.76
C LEU A 291 13.34 6.33 -44.51
N THR A 292 14.19 7.16 -43.92
CA THR A 292 15.49 7.54 -44.48
C THR A 292 16.42 6.33 -44.63
N LEU A 293 16.45 5.45 -43.63
CA LEU A 293 17.23 4.21 -43.65
C LEU A 293 16.65 3.15 -44.59
N ASN A 294 15.38 3.27 -44.99
CA ASN A 294 14.67 2.28 -45.79
C ASN A 294 14.00 2.87 -47.03
N PRO A 295 14.76 3.45 -47.98
CA PRO A 295 14.22 4.05 -49.20
C PRO A 295 13.47 3.05 -50.11
N GLN A 296 13.63 1.75 -49.88
CA GLN A 296 12.89 0.68 -50.55
C GLN A 296 11.40 0.62 -50.16
N ILE A 297 10.98 1.26 -49.06
CA ILE A 297 9.59 1.31 -48.62
C ILE A 297 8.86 2.41 -49.40
N LYS A 298 8.10 2.01 -50.43
CA LYS A 298 7.36 2.94 -51.29
C LYS A 298 6.05 3.43 -50.69
N ASN A 299 5.40 2.59 -49.87
CA ASN A 299 4.20 2.95 -49.14
C ASN A 299 4.41 2.58 -47.66
N PRO A 300 4.69 3.58 -46.79
CA PRO A 300 4.92 3.37 -45.35
C PRO A 300 3.75 2.74 -44.60
N ASP A 301 2.51 2.91 -45.08
CA ASP A 301 1.30 2.39 -44.45
C ASP A 301 1.09 0.89 -44.70
N ILE A 302 1.89 0.28 -45.58
CA ILE A 302 1.80 -1.14 -45.94
C ILE A 302 3.16 -1.79 -45.71
N ILE A 303 3.33 -2.39 -44.53
CA ILE A 303 4.50 -3.20 -44.19
C ILE A 303 4.10 -4.67 -43.98
N GLU A 304 4.93 -5.58 -44.47
CA GLU A 304 4.65 -7.02 -44.47
C GLU A 304 5.39 -7.70 -43.31
N PRO A 305 4.73 -8.54 -42.50
CA PRO A 305 5.38 -9.34 -41.47
C PRO A 305 6.50 -10.21 -42.05
N GLY A 306 7.62 -10.32 -41.34
CA GLY A 306 8.84 -11.02 -41.77
C GLY A 306 9.76 -10.21 -42.67
N LYS A 307 9.33 -9.05 -43.17
CA LYS A 307 10.19 -8.17 -43.98
C LYS A 307 11.23 -7.48 -43.10
N VAL A 308 12.49 -7.50 -43.55
CA VAL A 308 13.60 -6.89 -42.82
C VAL A 308 13.78 -5.42 -43.21
N ILE A 309 13.86 -4.55 -42.20
CA ILE A 309 14.15 -3.12 -42.33
C ILE A 309 15.44 -2.77 -41.58
N THR A 310 16.09 -1.69 -41.97
CA THR A 310 17.29 -1.16 -41.32
C THR A 310 16.89 -0.11 -40.30
N ILE A 311 17.26 -0.29 -39.04
CA ILE A 311 16.91 0.65 -37.95
C ILE A 311 18.11 1.46 -37.46
N LYS A 312 19.32 1.01 -37.80
CA LYS A 312 20.56 1.77 -37.65
C LYS A 312 21.47 1.43 -38.81
N ASP A 313 21.99 2.46 -39.48
CA ASP A 313 23.06 2.34 -40.47
C ASP A 313 24.07 3.44 -40.13
N ALA A 314 24.84 3.19 -39.07
CA ALA A 314 25.95 4.07 -38.75
C ALA A 314 27.12 3.59 -39.62
N PRO A 315 27.53 4.36 -40.65
CA PRO A 315 28.80 4.07 -41.28
C PRO A 315 29.84 4.15 -40.17
N THR A 316 30.67 3.12 -40.05
CA THR A 316 31.84 3.17 -39.17
C THR A 316 32.56 4.48 -39.49
N GLU A 317 32.82 5.31 -38.47
CA GLU A 317 33.61 6.53 -38.64
C GLU A 317 34.83 6.15 -39.48
N GLN A 318 34.90 6.66 -40.72
CA GLN A 318 36.17 6.75 -41.37
C GLN A 318 36.99 7.71 -40.51
N GLU A 319 37.94 7.16 -39.76
CA GLU A 319 38.87 7.95 -38.96
C GLU A 319 39.41 9.07 -39.85
N ASN A 320 39.01 10.31 -39.57
CA ASN A 320 39.58 11.46 -40.27
C ASN A 320 40.92 11.78 -39.62
N THR A 321 41.87 10.86 -39.80
CA THR A 321 43.21 10.91 -39.24
C THR A 321 44.04 11.88 -40.06
N GLN A 322 44.31 13.06 -39.50
CA GLN A 322 45.24 14.01 -40.09
C GLN A 322 46.66 13.72 -39.57
N LEU A 323 47.69 14.04 -40.35
CA LEU A 323 49.08 13.88 -39.93
C LEU A 323 49.66 15.23 -39.48
N HIS A 324 50.31 15.25 -38.32
CA HIS A 324 51.07 16.38 -37.78
C HIS A 324 52.56 16.05 -37.80
N VAL A 325 53.35 16.93 -38.41
CA VAL A 325 54.81 16.80 -38.44
C VAL A 325 55.40 17.58 -37.26
N CYS A 326 56.17 16.91 -36.40
CA CYS A 326 56.79 17.53 -35.22
C CYS A 326 57.84 18.59 -35.62
N LYS A 327 57.69 19.81 -35.10
CA LYS A 327 58.53 20.99 -35.39
C LYS A 327 59.34 21.41 -34.16
N ILE A 328 60.20 22.43 -34.33
CA ILE A 328 60.89 23.08 -33.22
C ILE A 328 59.98 24.13 -32.61
N ASN A 329 59.76 24.08 -31.30
CA ASN A 329 59.06 25.13 -30.58
C ASN A 329 59.93 26.41 -30.59
N PRO A 330 59.43 27.53 -31.15
CA PRO A 330 60.20 28.76 -31.30
C PRO A 330 60.55 29.46 -29.97
N GLU A 331 59.86 29.16 -28.87
CA GLU A 331 60.13 29.76 -27.55
C GLU A 331 61.18 29.01 -26.74
N SER A 332 61.23 27.68 -26.85
CA SER A 332 62.16 26.82 -26.11
C SER A 332 63.39 26.39 -26.92
N GLY A 333 63.33 26.49 -28.25
CA GLY A 333 64.39 26.04 -29.16
C GLY A 333 64.55 24.51 -29.23
N ALA A 334 63.63 23.75 -28.65
CA ALA A 334 63.60 22.29 -28.63
C ALA A 334 62.45 21.73 -29.48
N PRO A 335 62.48 20.45 -29.90
CA PRO A 335 61.35 19.81 -30.58
C PRO A 335 60.07 19.84 -29.74
N GLU A 336 58.92 19.96 -30.40
CA GLU A 336 57.61 19.92 -29.75
C GLU A 336 57.42 18.61 -28.95
N THR A 337 56.77 18.74 -27.80
CA THR A 337 56.44 17.65 -26.89
C THR A 337 55.01 17.16 -27.14
N TRP A 338 54.70 15.94 -26.70
CA TRP A 338 53.35 15.36 -26.81
C TRP A 338 52.26 16.27 -26.23
N SER A 339 52.54 16.95 -25.13
CA SER A 339 51.57 17.88 -24.50
C SER A 339 51.33 19.13 -25.33
N GLU A 340 52.38 19.66 -25.98
CA GLU A 340 52.24 20.84 -26.85
C GLU A 340 51.47 20.51 -28.12
N ILE A 341 51.78 19.37 -28.75
CA ILE A 341 51.05 18.90 -29.94
C ILE A 341 49.61 18.57 -29.56
N ALA A 342 49.37 17.84 -28.46
CA ALA A 342 48.03 17.51 -28.00
C ALA A 342 47.21 18.77 -27.69
N GLY A 343 47.83 19.79 -27.10
CA GLY A 343 47.22 21.10 -26.86
C GLY A 343 46.78 21.81 -28.14
N GLN A 344 47.51 21.67 -29.26
CA GLN A 344 47.13 22.25 -30.56
C GLN A 344 45.87 21.61 -31.14
N TYR A 345 45.61 20.34 -30.82
CA TYR A 345 44.47 19.58 -31.34
C TYR A 345 43.34 19.38 -30.31
N GLY A 346 43.49 19.92 -29.10
CA GLY A 346 42.49 19.85 -28.04
C GLY A 346 42.30 18.45 -27.46
N VAL A 347 43.33 17.60 -27.50
CA VAL A 347 43.32 16.24 -26.94
C VAL A 347 44.27 16.14 -25.74
N ALA A 348 44.15 15.08 -24.93
CA ALA A 348 45.10 14.84 -23.86
C ALA A 348 46.43 14.26 -24.41
N ALA A 349 47.57 14.64 -23.83
CA ALA A 349 48.89 14.16 -24.26
C ALA A 349 49.02 12.63 -24.25
N LYS A 350 48.43 12.00 -23.24
CA LYS A 350 48.38 10.53 -23.10
C LYS A 350 47.50 9.89 -24.18
N GLU A 351 46.37 10.52 -24.50
CA GLU A 351 45.46 10.05 -25.54
C GLU A 351 46.11 10.14 -26.92
N LEU A 352 46.81 11.24 -27.21
CA LEU A 352 47.58 11.39 -28.45
C LEU A 352 48.73 10.36 -28.55
N PHE A 353 49.39 10.05 -27.43
CA PHE A 353 50.41 9.01 -27.37
C PHE A 353 49.81 7.62 -27.62
N ASP A 354 48.72 7.29 -26.94
CA ASP A 354 48.02 5.99 -27.06
C ASP A 354 47.51 5.79 -28.51
N LEU A 355 47.07 6.85 -29.20
CA LEU A 355 46.69 6.83 -30.62
C LEU A 355 47.83 6.47 -31.59
N ASN A 356 49.08 6.72 -31.19
CA ASN A 356 50.27 6.49 -32.01
C ASN A 356 51.15 5.35 -31.47
N ALA A 357 50.67 4.62 -30.45
CA ALA A 357 51.44 3.60 -29.73
C ALA A 357 51.73 2.35 -30.57
N ASP A 358 51.00 2.14 -31.66
CA ASP A 358 51.20 1.08 -32.65
C ASP A 358 52.44 1.32 -33.53
N ASN A 359 52.88 2.57 -33.67
CA ASN A 359 54.08 2.91 -34.43
C ASN A 359 55.35 2.69 -33.58
N PRO A 360 56.26 1.77 -33.97
CA PRO A 360 57.43 1.40 -33.18
C PRO A 360 58.37 2.56 -32.84
N ILE A 361 58.37 3.63 -33.65
CA ILE A 361 59.22 4.81 -33.47
C ILE A 361 58.89 5.54 -32.15
N TYR A 362 57.63 5.49 -31.72
CA TYR A 362 57.16 6.22 -30.53
C TYR A 362 57.10 5.36 -29.26
N LYS A 363 57.46 4.07 -29.35
CA LYS A 363 57.34 3.10 -28.25
C LYS A 363 58.12 3.49 -26.97
N GLY A 364 59.09 4.41 -27.08
CA GLY A 364 59.87 4.97 -25.97
C GLY A 364 59.48 6.38 -25.56
N GLY A 365 58.40 6.97 -26.09
CA GLY A 365 57.95 8.32 -25.76
C GLY A 365 58.70 9.45 -26.48
N ALA A 366 59.73 9.15 -27.28
CA ALA A 366 60.55 10.15 -27.96
C ALA A 366 59.88 10.67 -29.25
N LEU A 367 59.76 11.99 -29.37
CA LEU A 367 59.40 12.69 -30.60
C LEU A 367 60.67 13.17 -31.30
N ALA A 368 60.78 12.92 -32.61
CA ALA A 368 61.89 13.44 -33.43
C ALA A 368 61.34 14.41 -34.48
N LEU A 369 62.20 15.36 -34.86
CA LEU A 369 61.87 16.34 -35.90
C LEU A 369 61.52 15.65 -37.22
N ASP A 370 60.57 16.20 -37.96
CA ASP A 370 60.06 15.69 -39.24
C ASP A 370 59.31 14.35 -39.18
N ASN A 371 59.04 13.81 -37.99
CA ASN A 371 58.19 12.62 -37.84
C ASN A 371 56.70 12.98 -37.89
N GLU A 372 55.93 12.14 -38.58
CA GLU A 372 54.47 12.28 -38.78
C GLU A 372 53.67 11.53 -37.71
N LEU A 373 52.88 12.28 -36.94
CA LEU A 373 51.97 11.78 -35.91
C LEU A 373 50.54 11.78 -36.43
N ARG A 374 49.79 10.73 -36.15
CA ARG A 374 48.33 10.70 -36.33
C ARG A 374 47.69 11.61 -35.28
N VAL A 375 46.96 12.62 -35.72
CA VAL A 375 46.22 13.56 -34.88
C VAL A 375 44.74 13.60 -35.28
N LYS A 376 43.86 13.79 -34.30
CA LYS A 376 42.42 14.02 -34.52
C LYS A 376 42.12 15.51 -34.33
N LYS A 377 41.45 16.14 -35.29
CA LYS A 377 41.01 17.53 -35.14
C LYS A 377 39.59 17.55 -34.62
N THR A 378 39.39 17.95 -33.37
CA THR A 378 38.05 18.14 -32.82
C THR A 378 37.49 19.45 -33.36
N THR A 379 36.62 19.37 -34.38
CA THR A 379 35.82 20.53 -34.76
C THR A 379 34.81 20.73 -33.65
N GLN A 380 34.81 21.89 -32.98
CA GLN A 380 33.70 22.30 -32.12
C GLN A 380 32.46 22.35 -33.01
N SER A 381 31.68 21.28 -32.97
CA SER A 381 30.33 21.23 -33.49
C SER A 381 29.44 21.79 -32.41
N GLU A 382 28.66 22.78 -32.82
CA GLU A 382 27.55 23.36 -32.07
C GLU A 382 26.61 22.25 -31.58
N GLU A 383 26.00 22.51 -30.42
CA GLU A 383 24.92 21.73 -29.81
C GLU A 383 23.95 21.15 -30.87
N GLY A 384 23.79 19.82 -30.89
CA GLY A 384 22.84 19.19 -31.81
C GLY A 384 22.79 17.67 -31.71
N ALA A 385 21.60 17.17 -31.36
CA ALA A 385 21.18 15.77 -31.25
C ALA A 385 21.74 15.00 -30.04
N GLY A 386 20.94 14.97 -28.97
CA GLY A 386 21.16 14.04 -27.87
C GLY A 386 21.23 12.59 -28.37
N GLU A 387 22.14 11.81 -27.80
CA GLU A 387 22.17 10.36 -27.98
C GLU A 387 20.78 9.80 -27.66
N VAL A 388 20.06 9.39 -28.70
CA VAL A 388 18.79 8.71 -28.54
C VAL A 388 19.10 7.27 -28.16
N CYS A 389 18.72 6.88 -26.95
CA CYS A 389 18.92 5.54 -26.43
C CYS A 389 18.17 4.53 -27.31
N ARG A 390 18.88 3.58 -27.93
CA ARG A 390 18.21 2.48 -28.62
C ARG A 390 17.77 1.44 -27.60
N ASN A 391 16.54 0.96 -27.71
CA ASN A 391 16.18 -0.32 -27.09
C ASN A 391 16.54 -1.40 -28.10
N ALA A 392 17.77 -1.91 -28.04
CA ALA A 392 18.08 -3.11 -28.80
C ALA A 392 17.14 -4.20 -28.29
N LEU A 393 16.31 -4.75 -29.18
CA LEU A 393 15.27 -5.74 -28.94
C LEU A 393 13.91 -5.14 -28.53
N SER A 394 12.96 -5.19 -29.45
CA SER A 394 11.54 -5.02 -29.13
C SER A 394 11.01 -6.27 -28.40
N PRO A 395 10.57 -6.17 -27.14
CA PRO A 395 9.84 -7.26 -26.50
C PRO A 395 8.49 -7.48 -27.20
N GLU A 396 7.93 -8.69 -27.04
CA GLU A 396 6.56 -9.02 -27.36
C GLU A 396 5.63 -7.96 -26.75
N ASP A 397 4.55 -7.61 -27.46
CA ASP A 397 3.57 -6.67 -26.91
C ASP A 397 2.88 -7.28 -25.69
N VAL A 398 3.15 -6.69 -24.53
CA VAL A 398 2.59 -7.12 -23.23
C VAL A 398 1.35 -6.33 -22.83
N SER A 399 0.91 -5.36 -23.64
CA SER A 399 -0.26 -4.51 -23.36
C SER A 399 -1.60 -5.22 -23.53
N GLY A 400 -1.63 -6.37 -24.22
CA GLY A 400 -2.83 -7.18 -24.44
C GLY A 400 -3.19 -8.16 -23.32
N ASN A 401 -4.21 -8.99 -23.59
CA ASN A 401 -4.76 -9.98 -22.64
C ASN A 401 -3.92 -11.27 -22.52
N LYS A 402 -2.70 -11.29 -23.05
CA LYS A 402 -1.75 -12.38 -22.84
C LYS A 402 -1.09 -12.21 -21.47
N TRP A 403 -1.08 -13.28 -20.68
CA TRP A 403 -0.59 -13.27 -19.29
C TRP A 403 0.72 -14.03 -19.10
N VAL A 404 1.01 -14.97 -20.00
CA VAL A 404 2.18 -15.83 -19.92
C VAL A 404 3.06 -15.61 -21.13
N PHE A 405 4.36 -15.43 -20.91
CA PHE A 405 5.33 -15.18 -21.97
C PHE A 405 6.57 -16.06 -21.78
N SER A 406 7.21 -16.43 -22.88
CA SER A 406 8.58 -16.96 -22.83
C SER A 406 9.54 -15.84 -22.42
N PHE A 407 10.47 -16.10 -21.49
CA PHE A 407 11.47 -15.11 -21.03
C PHE A 407 12.17 -14.37 -22.18
N LEU A 408 12.59 -15.09 -23.21
CA LEU A 408 13.26 -14.50 -24.37
C LEU A 408 12.34 -13.59 -25.22
N ASN A 409 11.03 -13.70 -25.10
CA ASN A 409 10.11 -12.82 -25.82
C ASN A 409 9.86 -11.52 -25.06
N VAL A 410 10.14 -11.43 -23.76
CA VAL A 410 9.87 -10.23 -22.93
C VAL A 410 11.13 -9.49 -22.45
N TRP A 411 12.31 -10.09 -22.61
CA TRP A 411 13.59 -9.46 -22.30
C TRP A 411 13.94 -8.35 -23.33
N SER A 412 14.37 -7.18 -22.84
CA SER A 412 15.03 -6.08 -23.60
C SER A 412 16.47 -5.72 -23.12
N VAL A 413 17.32 -5.17 -24.00
CA VAL A 413 18.62 -4.58 -23.59
C VAL A 413 18.40 -3.09 -23.29
N ILE A 414 18.74 -2.67 -22.08
CA ILE A 414 18.60 -1.27 -21.65
C ILE A 414 20.00 -0.66 -21.54
N GLU A 415 20.34 0.26 -22.45
CA GLU A 415 21.68 0.89 -22.51
C GLU A 415 21.93 1.90 -21.38
N LYS A 416 20.89 2.31 -20.62
CA LYS A 416 21.03 3.09 -19.38
C LYS A 416 20.71 2.25 -18.14
N GLN A 417 21.56 2.32 -17.12
CA GLN A 417 21.20 1.86 -15.79
C GLN A 417 20.06 2.73 -15.25
N PHE A 418 18.82 2.22 -15.27
CA PHE A 418 17.76 2.74 -14.41
C PHE A 418 18.07 2.27 -12.99
N SER A 419 18.49 3.19 -12.12
CA SER A 419 18.64 2.94 -10.69
C SER A 419 17.32 3.24 -9.98
N ASP A 420 16.25 2.55 -10.37
CA ASP A 420 15.02 2.58 -9.58
C ASP A 420 15.11 1.54 -8.46
N VAL A 421 14.74 1.95 -7.24
CA VAL A 421 14.83 1.14 -6.02
C VAL A 421 13.73 0.07 -6.03
N ALA A 422 12.63 0.30 -6.74
CA ALA A 422 11.42 -0.52 -6.64
C ALA A 422 11.34 -1.73 -7.60
N HIS A 423 11.97 -1.69 -8.78
CA HIS A 423 11.87 -2.76 -9.78
C HIS A 423 13.04 -2.77 -10.78
N VAL A 424 13.15 -3.84 -11.59
CA VAL A 424 14.11 -3.95 -12.70
C VAL A 424 13.40 -4.55 -13.91
N PHE A 425 13.40 -3.83 -15.04
CA PHE A 425 12.87 -4.37 -16.29
C PHE A 425 13.52 -5.71 -16.66
N VAL A 426 12.77 -6.59 -17.34
CA VAL A 426 13.30 -7.88 -17.77
C VAL A 426 14.46 -7.68 -18.75
N GLN A 427 15.66 -8.06 -18.30
CA GLN A 427 16.94 -7.92 -19.01
C GLN A 427 17.58 -9.28 -19.27
N ASP A 428 18.73 -9.28 -19.98
CA ASP A 428 19.50 -10.50 -20.24
C ASP A 428 19.91 -11.10 -18.91
N ASP A 429 19.51 -12.35 -18.70
CA ASP A 429 19.91 -13.14 -17.56
C ASP A 429 20.33 -14.50 -18.08
N THR A 430 21.65 -14.67 -18.22
CA THR A 430 22.26 -15.93 -18.63
C THR A 430 21.95 -17.10 -17.69
N ALA A 431 21.45 -16.83 -16.47
CA ALA A 431 20.98 -17.85 -15.54
C ALA A 431 19.56 -18.36 -15.83
N LEU A 432 18.76 -17.64 -16.64
CA LEU A 432 17.41 -18.03 -17.01
C LEU A 432 17.38 -18.78 -18.35
N ASN A 433 16.60 -19.86 -18.42
CA ASN A 433 16.32 -20.50 -19.69
C ASN A 433 15.49 -19.55 -20.57
N LYS A 434 15.80 -19.49 -21.87
CA LYS A 434 15.09 -18.71 -22.90
C LYS A 434 13.56 -18.90 -22.88
N HIS A 435 13.11 -20.11 -22.59
CA HIS A 435 11.71 -20.53 -22.55
C HIS A 435 11.14 -20.57 -21.12
N THR A 436 11.80 -19.94 -20.15
CA THR A 436 11.25 -19.83 -18.79
C THR A 436 9.90 -19.12 -18.85
N PRO A 437 8.82 -19.68 -18.29
CA PRO A 437 7.52 -19.01 -18.23
C PRO A 437 7.58 -17.80 -17.32
N VAL A 438 7.31 -16.63 -17.90
CA VAL A 438 7.17 -15.36 -17.21
C VAL A 438 5.69 -15.03 -17.14
N ILE A 439 5.16 -14.86 -15.92
CA ILE A 439 3.76 -14.50 -15.72
C ILE A 439 3.68 -13.01 -15.43
N LYS A 440 2.88 -12.29 -16.24
CA LYS A 440 2.45 -10.93 -15.95
C LYS A 440 1.42 -10.99 -14.83
N VAL A 441 1.74 -10.43 -13.68
CA VAL A 441 0.84 -10.33 -12.53
C VAL A 441 0.22 -8.94 -12.53
N ASN A 442 -1.08 -8.86 -12.26
CA ASN A 442 -1.74 -7.56 -12.09
C ASN A 442 -1.13 -6.78 -10.94
N SER A 443 -0.80 -5.52 -11.22
CA SER A 443 -0.42 -4.52 -10.23
C SER A 443 -1.55 -3.49 -10.15
N VAL A 444 -2.04 -3.24 -8.94
CA VAL A 444 -2.87 -2.06 -8.67
C VAL A 444 -1.92 -0.88 -8.56
N LEU A 445 -2.00 0.08 -9.50
CA LEU A 445 -1.12 1.23 -9.59
C LEU A 445 -1.74 2.44 -8.87
N LEU A 446 -3.00 2.77 -9.11
CA LEU A 446 -3.71 3.85 -8.40
C LEU A 446 -4.13 3.38 -7.00
N HIS A 447 -3.91 4.22 -6.00
CA HIS A 447 -4.12 3.90 -4.59
C HIS A 447 -5.42 4.52 -4.04
N SER A 448 -5.89 5.64 -4.61
CA SER A 448 -7.09 6.29 -4.10
C SER A 448 -8.34 5.46 -4.39
N THR A 449 -9.24 5.39 -3.42
CA THR A 449 -10.54 4.71 -3.56
C THR A 449 -11.42 5.34 -4.64
N ILE A 450 -11.14 6.59 -5.02
CA ILE A 450 -11.91 7.33 -6.04
C ILE A 450 -11.44 6.98 -7.46
N LEU A 451 -10.13 6.86 -7.69
CA LEU A 451 -9.56 6.67 -9.03
C LEU A 451 -9.28 5.20 -9.36
N SER A 452 -8.89 4.38 -8.38
CA SER A 452 -8.64 2.94 -8.56
C SER A 452 -9.90 2.13 -8.91
N CYS A 453 -11.09 2.69 -8.66
CA CYS A 453 -12.38 2.09 -9.06
C CYS A 453 -12.66 2.13 -10.57
N SER A 454 -11.77 2.69 -11.39
CA SER A 454 -11.93 2.67 -12.85
C SER A 454 -10.78 1.98 -13.57
N ASP A 455 -11.08 0.85 -14.21
CA ASP A 455 -10.17 0.15 -15.13
C ASP A 455 -9.64 1.06 -16.25
N GLY A 456 -10.45 2.03 -16.67
CA GLY A 456 -10.06 3.00 -17.70
C GLY A 456 -8.99 3.98 -17.23
N LEU A 457 -8.99 4.33 -15.95
CA LEU A 457 -7.97 5.17 -15.32
C LEU A 457 -6.74 4.36 -14.96
N GLU A 458 -6.91 3.12 -14.54
CA GLU A 458 -5.80 2.20 -14.28
C GLU A 458 -4.97 1.95 -15.55
N ALA A 459 -5.65 1.75 -16.68
CA ALA A 459 -5.01 1.67 -17.99
C ALA A 459 -4.34 2.99 -18.39
N LEU A 460 -4.92 4.15 -18.03
CA LEU A 460 -4.32 5.46 -18.30
C LEU A 460 -3.06 5.68 -17.47
N ALA A 461 -3.07 5.32 -16.18
CA ALA A 461 -1.93 5.41 -15.29
C ALA A 461 -0.74 4.55 -15.78
N GLN A 462 -1.02 3.43 -16.44
CA GLN A 462 -0.05 2.55 -17.08
C GLN A 462 0.35 2.95 -18.51
N GLU A 463 -0.04 4.14 -18.99
CA GLU A 463 0.19 4.64 -20.36
C GLU A 463 -0.44 3.81 -21.49
N LYS A 464 -1.40 2.94 -21.17
CA LYS A 464 -2.10 2.10 -22.16
C LYS A 464 -3.28 2.81 -22.83
N LYS A 465 -3.65 3.99 -22.35
CA LYS A 465 -4.80 4.78 -22.84
C LYS A 465 -4.38 6.23 -23.04
N GLU A 466 -4.97 6.87 -24.05
CA GLU A 466 -4.72 8.28 -24.34
C GLU A 466 -5.19 9.20 -23.20
N ALA A 467 -4.46 10.30 -23.03
CA ALA A 467 -4.81 11.36 -22.10
C ALA A 467 -6.25 11.87 -22.29
N ILE A 468 -6.83 12.37 -21.21
CA ILE A 468 -8.18 12.92 -21.20
C ILE A 468 -8.09 14.45 -21.22
N LYS A 469 -8.82 15.06 -22.15
CA LYS A 469 -8.81 16.52 -22.34
C LYS A 469 -10.18 17.05 -22.73
N LYS A 470 -10.31 18.37 -22.69
CA LYS A 470 -11.54 19.06 -23.04
C LYS A 470 -11.99 18.77 -24.47
N GLY A 471 -13.29 18.47 -24.61
CA GLY A 471 -13.92 18.20 -25.89
C GLY A 471 -13.83 16.75 -26.36
N ASP A 472 -13.27 15.84 -25.55
CA ASP A 472 -13.36 14.40 -25.78
C ASP A 472 -14.83 13.95 -25.69
N LYS A 473 -15.34 13.29 -26.74
CA LYS A 473 -16.76 12.90 -26.87
C LYS A 473 -17.02 11.40 -26.74
N ASP A 474 -16.06 10.64 -26.22
CA ASP A 474 -16.21 9.20 -26.06
C ASP A 474 -17.07 8.88 -24.83
N GLU A 475 -18.24 8.27 -25.05
CA GLU A 475 -19.14 7.81 -23.98
C GLU A 475 -18.44 6.86 -23.00
N LYS A 476 -17.40 6.12 -23.42
CA LYS A 476 -16.61 5.25 -22.54
C LYS A 476 -15.72 6.02 -21.56
N LYS A 477 -15.28 7.24 -21.90
CA LYS A 477 -14.49 8.10 -21.01
C LYS A 477 -15.35 8.82 -19.96
N LYS A 478 -16.67 8.78 -20.07
CA LYS A 478 -17.59 9.50 -19.17
C LYS A 478 -17.45 9.09 -17.71
N ASN A 479 -17.28 7.79 -17.43
CA ASN A 479 -17.07 7.30 -16.07
C ASN A 479 -15.69 7.67 -15.52
N ASP A 480 -14.65 7.61 -16.36
CA ASP A 480 -13.29 8.06 -16.03
C ASP A 480 -13.26 9.55 -15.69
N ILE A 481 -13.89 10.39 -16.53
CA ILE A 481 -14.02 11.83 -16.31
C ILE A 481 -14.76 12.10 -15.00
N LYS A 482 -15.81 11.33 -14.70
CA LYS A 482 -16.56 11.48 -13.46
C LYS A 482 -15.72 11.13 -12.23
N ALA A 483 -14.87 10.11 -12.30
CA ALA A 483 -13.94 9.76 -11.22
C ALA A 483 -12.87 10.87 -11.02
N ILE A 484 -12.30 11.40 -12.10
CA ILE A 484 -11.37 12.56 -12.06
C ILE A 484 -12.04 13.79 -11.45
N GLN A 485 -13.26 14.11 -11.87
CA GLN A 485 -14.02 15.25 -11.34
C GLN A 485 -14.32 15.06 -9.85
N LYS A 486 -14.64 13.85 -9.39
CA LYS A 486 -14.79 13.54 -7.96
C LYS A 486 -13.49 13.74 -7.18
N ALA A 487 -12.36 13.28 -7.72
CA ALA A 487 -11.04 13.50 -7.15
C ALA A 487 -10.70 14.99 -7.00
N LEU A 488 -10.95 15.79 -8.05
CA LEU A 488 -10.74 17.25 -8.00
C LEU A 488 -11.67 17.95 -6.99
N LEU A 489 -12.92 17.49 -6.87
CA LEU A 489 -13.84 18.00 -5.86
C LEU A 489 -13.39 17.64 -4.44
N ALA A 490 -12.87 16.43 -4.22
CA ALA A 490 -12.31 16.00 -2.93
C ALA A 490 -11.14 16.90 -2.49
N LEU A 491 -10.35 17.37 -3.47
CA LEU A 491 -9.27 18.34 -3.26
C LEU A 491 -9.75 19.81 -3.22
N ASN A 492 -11.05 20.07 -3.10
CA ASN A 492 -11.67 21.39 -3.02
C ASN A 492 -11.47 22.30 -4.26
N PHE A 493 -11.30 21.73 -5.47
CA PHE A 493 -11.30 22.52 -6.70
C PHE A 493 -12.73 22.80 -7.23
N ASP A 494 -12.97 24.03 -7.70
CA ASP A 494 -14.28 24.44 -8.24
C ASP A 494 -14.52 23.94 -9.67
N LEU A 495 -15.45 23.00 -9.84
CA LEU A 495 -15.92 22.52 -11.15
C LEU A 495 -17.15 23.29 -11.67
N GLY A 496 -17.62 24.31 -10.95
CA GLY A 496 -18.82 25.06 -11.27
C GLY A 496 -20.11 24.29 -10.98
N LYS A 497 -21.24 24.82 -11.49
CA LYS A 497 -22.59 24.38 -11.12
C LYS A 497 -22.96 22.93 -11.45
N HIS A 498 -22.19 22.27 -12.31
CA HIS A 498 -22.48 20.92 -12.80
C HIS A 498 -21.74 19.82 -12.03
N GLY A 499 -20.65 20.15 -11.34
CA GLY A 499 -19.89 19.20 -10.52
C GLY A 499 -19.30 18.05 -11.34
N ALA A 500 -19.40 16.82 -10.82
CA ALA A 500 -18.95 15.61 -11.49
C ALA A 500 -20.03 15.04 -12.43
N ASP A 501 -20.21 15.66 -13.59
CA ASP A 501 -21.22 15.31 -14.60
C ASP A 501 -20.72 14.35 -15.69
N GLY A 502 -19.42 14.04 -15.70
CA GLY A 502 -18.76 13.25 -16.72
C GLY A 502 -18.46 14.00 -18.02
N ASP A 503 -18.63 15.34 -18.05
CA ASP A 503 -18.26 16.21 -19.17
C ASP A 503 -16.97 16.99 -18.84
N PHE A 504 -15.91 16.79 -19.64
CA PHE A 504 -14.65 17.51 -19.45
C PHE A 504 -14.77 18.92 -20.05
N GLY A 505 -15.50 19.79 -19.36
CA GLY A 505 -15.76 21.17 -19.76
C GLY A 505 -14.64 22.15 -19.39
N ALA A 506 -14.84 23.43 -19.74
CA ALA A 506 -13.86 24.50 -19.47
C ALA A 506 -13.55 24.70 -17.97
N LYS A 507 -14.51 24.38 -17.08
CA LYS A 507 -14.31 24.46 -15.63
C LYS A 507 -13.46 23.31 -15.10
N THR A 508 -13.66 22.09 -15.60
CA THR A 508 -12.81 20.93 -15.28
C THR A 508 -11.39 21.14 -15.78
N GLU A 509 -11.23 21.61 -17.03
CA GLU A 509 -9.93 22.00 -17.57
C GLU A 509 -9.21 23.02 -16.68
N GLN A 510 -9.90 24.08 -16.25
CA GLN A 510 -9.31 25.08 -15.35
C GLN A 510 -8.94 24.49 -13.98
N ALA A 511 -9.76 23.61 -13.41
CA ALA A 511 -9.44 22.94 -12.15
C ALA A 511 -8.19 22.04 -12.27
N VAL A 512 -8.01 21.37 -13.40
CA VAL A 512 -6.80 20.58 -13.69
C VAL A 512 -5.57 21.48 -13.82
N VAL A 513 -5.67 22.61 -14.55
CA VAL A 513 -4.58 23.61 -14.63
C VAL A 513 -4.19 24.13 -13.25
N ASP A 514 -5.20 24.45 -12.44
CA ASP A 514 -5.02 24.95 -11.07
C ASP A 514 -4.35 23.90 -10.18
N PHE A 515 -4.75 22.62 -10.30
CA PHE A 515 -4.13 21.50 -9.61
C PHE A 515 -2.67 21.33 -10.02
N GLN A 516 -2.40 21.23 -11.32
CA GLN A 516 -1.05 21.14 -11.90
C GLN A 516 -0.14 22.32 -11.47
N SER A 517 -0.74 23.47 -11.15
CA SER A 517 0.00 24.66 -10.73
C SER A 517 0.28 24.73 -9.24
N LYS A 518 -0.60 24.20 -8.41
CA LYS A 518 -0.60 24.38 -6.95
C LYS A 518 -0.09 23.16 -6.19
N PHE A 519 -0.32 21.96 -6.74
CA PHE A 519 0.08 20.73 -6.08
C PHE A 519 1.60 20.56 -6.16
N VAL A 520 2.20 20.27 -5.01
CA VAL A 520 3.63 19.97 -4.89
C VAL A 520 3.72 18.48 -4.58
N PRO A 521 4.29 17.67 -5.49
CA PRO A 521 4.51 16.24 -5.25
C PRO A 521 5.23 15.98 -3.93
N THR A 522 4.72 15.06 -3.13
CA THR A 522 5.41 14.56 -1.94
C THR A 522 6.18 13.27 -2.26
N HIS A 523 5.75 12.56 -3.31
CA HIS A 523 6.25 11.24 -3.72
C HIS A 523 6.07 10.17 -2.65
N GLU A 524 5.15 10.39 -1.71
CA GLU A 524 4.82 9.43 -0.66
C GLU A 524 3.97 8.25 -1.19
N VAL A 525 3.14 8.50 -2.21
CA VAL A 525 2.27 7.48 -2.82
C VAL A 525 2.89 6.97 -4.12
N HIS A 526 3.29 7.89 -5.00
CA HIS A 526 3.92 7.55 -6.29
C HIS A 526 5.36 8.05 -6.35
N THR A 527 6.31 7.12 -6.46
CA THR A 527 7.75 7.42 -6.34
C THR A 527 8.34 8.07 -7.59
N GLU A 528 7.68 7.96 -8.75
CA GLU A 528 8.17 8.50 -10.02
C GLU A 528 7.03 9.10 -10.86
N TYR A 529 6.86 10.42 -10.81
CA TYR A 529 6.09 11.19 -11.79
C TYR A 529 6.54 12.66 -11.76
N GLU A 530 6.27 13.40 -12.83
CA GLU A 530 6.54 14.84 -12.89
C GLU A 530 5.43 15.57 -13.62
N ILE A 531 4.91 16.65 -13.02
CA ILE A 531 3.94 17.52 -13.66
C ILE A 531 4.69 18.45 -14.63
N LYS A 532 4.80 18.03 -15.89
CA LYS A 532 5.61 18.72 -16.92
C LYS A 532 4.93 19.94 -17.52
N GLU A 533 3.62 19.87 -17.74
CA GLU A 533 2.86 20.86 -18.50
C GLU A 533 1.58 21.26 -17.76
N LYS A 534 1.24 22.55 -17.79
CA LYS A 534 0.07 23.15 -17.09
C LYS A 534 -1.05 23.45 -18.08
N GLU A 535 -1.39 22.46 -18.89
CA GLU A 535 -2.26 22.60 -20.05
C GLU A 535 -3.72 22.17 -19.80
N GLY A 536 -4.04 21.65 -18.60
CA GLY A 536 -5.40 21.22 -18.28
C GLY A 536 -5.77 19.85 -18.88
N VAL A 537 -4.76 19.06 -19.24
CA VAL A 537 -4.86 17.69 -19.74
C VAL A 537 -4.53 16.70 -18.62
N ILE A 538 -5.30 15.62 -18.51
CA ILE A 538 -5.01 14.49 -17.61
C ILE A 538 -4.27 13.41 -18.40
N ASP A 539 -2.95 13.48 -18.37
CA ASP A 539 -2.05 12.40 -18.79
C ASP A 539 -1.74 11.47 -17.60
N ASN A 540 -0.93 10.43 -17.82
CA ASN A 540 -0.57 9.50 -16.76
C ASN A 540 0.14 10.20 -15.59
N GLN A 541 0.99 11.18 -15.87
CA GLN A 541 1.73 11.93 -14.85
C GLN A 541 0.78 12.76 -13.97
N THR A 542 -0.15 13.48 -14.58
CA THR A 542 -1.17 14.26 -13.86
C THR A 542 -2.13 13.35 -13.11
N LEU A 543 -2.45 12.16 -13.65
CA LEU A 543 -3.30 11.19 -12.97
C LEU A 543 -2.61 10.60 -11.73
N LEU A 544 -1.33 10.23 -11.80
CA LEU A 544 -0.55 9.78 -10.64
C LEU A 544 -0.42 10.89 -9.60
N ALA A 545 -0.16 12.13 -10.01
CA ALA A 545 -0.16 13.29 -9.13
C ALA A 545 -1.51 13.47 -8.43
N LEU A 546 -2.60 13.37 -9.18
CA LEU A 546 -3.96 13.52 -8.67
C LEU A 546 -4.30 12.38 -7.71
N ASP A 547 -3.87 11.16 -8.00
CA ASP A 547 -4.05 10.00 -7.13
C ASP A 547 -3.27 10.11 -5.83
N GLU A 548 -2.01 10.59 -5.88
CA GLU A 548 -1.24 10.93 -4.68
C GLU A 548 -1.93 12.02 -3.87
N ALA A 549 -2.31 13.13 -4.51
CA ALA A 549 -2.98 14.24 -3.85
C ALA A 549 -4.27 13.78 -3.18
N VAL A 550 -5.10 13.01 -3.90
CA VAL A 550 -6.37 12.49 -3.38
C VAL A 550 -6.11 11.53 -2.24
N THR A 551 -5.18 10.58 -2.39
CA THR A 551 -4.82 9.60 -1.35
C THR A 551 -4.29 10.29 -0.09
N LEU A 552 -3.52 11.36 -0.22
CA LEU A 552 -3.00 12.17 0.89
C LEU A 552 -4.05 13.13 1.47
N SER A 553 -5.06 13.51 0.68
CA SER A 553 -6.19 14.34 1.10
C SER A 553 -7.38 13.56 1.65
N ASP A 554 -7.38 12.23 1.45
CA ASP A 554 -8.42 11.35 1.94
C ASP A 554 -8.32 11.27 3.46
N GLU A 555 -9.23 11.98 4.13
CA GLU A 555 -9.34 12.01 5.59
C GLU A 555 -9.61 10.62 6.19
N SER A 556 -9.94 9.60 5.38
CA SER A 556 -10.06 8.21 5.81
C SER A 556 -8.72 7.47 5.94
N VAL A 557 -7.61 8.01 5.42
CA VAL A 557 -6.27 7.38 5.46
C VAL A 557 -5.27 8.16 6.31
N ARG A 558 -5.51 9.45 6.57
CA ARG A 558 -4.66 10.22 7.50
C ARG A 558 -5.14 10.04 8.94
N ALA A 559 -4.30 9.49 9.80
CA ALA A 559 -4.49 9.59 11.25
C ALA A 559 -4.59 11.09 11.63
N PRO A 560 -5.68 11.56 12.24
CA PRO A 560 -5.87 12.98 12.52
C PRO A 560 -4.72 13.51 13.38
N GLN A 561 -4.17 14.67 13.01
CA GLN A 561 -2.94 15.19 13.63
C GLN A 561 -3.22 16.34 14.59
N THR A 562 -4.42 16.94 14.53
CA THR A 562 -4.84 18.06 15.38
C THR A 562 -6.23 17.86 15.98
N ILE A 563 -6.50 18.55 17.09
CA ILE A 563 -7.86 18.60 17.69
C ILE A 563 -8.89 19.13 16.67
N GLU A 564 -8.50 20.07 15.81
CA GLU A 564 -9.41 20.66 14.83
C GLU A 564 -9.78 19.67 13.71
N ASP A 565 -8.91 18.72 13.39
CA ASP A 565 -9.20 17.65 12.43
C ASP A 565 -10.33 16.77 12.98
N TYR A 566 -10.24 16.35 14.25
CA TYR A 566 -11.31 15.59 14.91
C TYR A 566 -12.62 16.38 15.00
N ARG A 567 -12.56 17.67 15.33
CA ARG A 567 -13.75 18.55 15.34
C ARG A 567 -14.37 18.68 13.96
N SER A 568 -13.55 18.76 12.91
CA SER A 568 -14.03 18.85 11.53
C SER A 568 -14.80 17.59 11.15
N ARG A 569 -14.24 16.39 11.43
CA ARG A 569 -14.95 15.11 11.25
C ARG A 569 -16.28 15.04 12.00
N VAL A 570 -16.33 15.55 13.24
CA VAL A 570 -17.59 15.63 14.01
C VAL A 570 -18.60 16.59 13.37
N ARG A 571 -18.16 17.73 12.84
CA ARG A 571 -19.04 18.73 12.20
C ARG A 571 -19.67 18.19 10.90
N GLU A 572 -19.00 17.27 10.21
CA GLU A 572 -19.52 16.61 9.01
C GLU A 572 -20.65 15.61 9.30
N ILE A 573 -20.74 15.09 10.52
CA ILE A 573 -21.83 14.19 10.91
C ILE A 573 -23.14 14.96 10.90
N ASN A 574 -24.11 14.49 10.11
CA ASN A 574 -25.48 14.99 10.11
C ASN A 574 -26.36 14.11 11.00
N PHE A 575 -26.50 14.45 12.28
CA PHE A 575 -27.24 13.64 13.25
C PHE A 575 -28.75 13.60 13.00
N ASN A 576 -29.28 14.45 12.11
CA ASN A 576 -30.69 14.44 11.73
C ASN A 576 -31.05 13.33 10.72
N GLU A 577 -30.07 12.56 10.24
CA GLU A 577 -30.27 11.38 9.39
C GLU A 577 -30.54 10.13 10.26
N ASP A 578 -30.01 8.95 9.90
CA ASP A 578 -30.07 7.75 10.74
C ASP A 578 -29.25 8.00 12.02
N PHE A 579 -29.94 8.45 13.06
CA PHE A 579 -29.30 8.87 14.31
C PHE A 579 -28.45 7.74 14.92
N ASN A 580 -28.89 6.49 14.83
CA ASN A 580 -28.15 5.37 15.41
C ASN A 580 -26.86 5.10 14.62
N GLU A 581 -26.91 5.13 13.28
CA GLU A 581 -25.71 5.04 12.44
C GLU A 581 -24.73 6.18 12.74
N LYS A 582 -25.24 7.41 12.81
CA LYS A 582 -24.42 8.60 13.08
C LYS A 582 -23.86 8.64 14.50
N LEU A 583 -24.58 8.08 15.47
CA LEU A 583 -24.11 7.89 16.83
C LEU A 583 -22.95 6.88 16.89
N MET A 584 -23.02 5.79 16.12
CA MET A 584 -21.90 4.84 15.99
C MET A 584 -20.68 5.50 15.33
N GLN A 585 -20.90 6.26 14.26
CA GLN A 585 -19.83 7.03 13.59
C GLN A 585 -19.15 8.00 14.56
N PHE A 586 -19.93 8.78 15.31
CA PHE A 586 -19.39 9.71 16.30
C PHE A 586 -18.66 9.00 17.44
N SER A 587 -19.19 7.87 17.94
CA SER A 587 -18.55 7.08 19.00
C SER A 587 -17.15 6.60 18.58
N GLY A 588 -16.97 6.18 17.32
CA GLY A 588 -15.65 5.83 16.78
C GLY A 588 -14.68 7.00 16.76
N ILE A 589 -15.12 8.16 16.28
CA ILE A 589 -14.30 9.40 16.29
C ILE A 589 -13.92 9.78 17.72
N PHE A 590 -14.86 9.67 18.67
CA PHE A 590 -14.62 9.97 20.07
C PHE A 590 -13.57 9.05 20.69
N ASP A 591 -13.63 7.74 20.42
CA ASP A 591 -12.66 6.76 20.94
C ASP A 591 -11.25 6.98 20.38
N GLU A 592 -11.15 7.26 19.07
CA GLU A 592 -9.90 7.67 18.42
C GLU A 592 -9.35 8.96 19.03
N PHE A 593 -10.21 9.98 19.22
CA PHE A 593 -9.81 11.26 19.81
C PHE A 593 -9.34 11.09 21.27
N TYR A 594 -10.05 10.27 22.04
CA TYR A 594 -9.70 9.93 23.41
C TYR A 594 -8.30 9.30 23.47
N SER A 595 -8.01 8.36 22.59
CA SER A 595 -6.67 7.74 22.46
C SER A 595 -5.60 8.76 22.05
N TYR A 596 -5.88 9.60 21.04
CA TYR A 596 -5.00 10.67 20.60
C TYR A 596 -4.63 11.63 21.74
N THR A 597 -5.60 12.00 22.59
CA THR A 597 -5.33 12.88 23.73
C THR A 597 -4.41 12.24 24.76
N LYS A 598 -4.50 10.91 24.99
CA LYS A 598 -3.57 10.17 25.86
C LYS A 598 -2.16 10.12 25.27
N GLU A 599 -2.04 9.74 24.01
CA GLU A 599 -0.74 9.56 23.32
C GLU A 599 0.05 10.86 23.20
N ASN A 600 -0.63 11.95 22.86
CA ASN A 600 -0.03 13.27 22.71
C ASN A 600 0.11 14.04 24.03
N LYS A 601 -0.19 13.40 25.17
CA LYS A 601 -0.09 13.97 26.53
C LYS A 601 -0.94 15.24 26.71
N ILE A 602 -2.03 15.31 25.96
CA ILE A 602 -3.08 16.31 26.12
C ILE A 602 -3.88 15.93 27.38
N LEU A 603 -4.33 14.68 27.50
CA LEU A 603 -4.96 14.16 28.71
C LEU A 603 -3.91 13.73 29.74
N LYS A 604 -4.07 14.19 30.98
CA LYS A 604 -3.18 13.93 32.11
C LYS A 604 -3.96 13.44 33.32
N PHE A 605 -3.68 12.21 33.73
CA PHE A 605 -4.16 11.68 35.01
C PHE A 605 -3.28 12.18 36.15
N VAL A 606 -3.89 12.81 37.15
CA VAL A 606 -3.20 13.48 38.25
C VAL A 606 -3.79 13.09 39.60
N ASN A 607 -3.05 13.31 40.69
CA ASN A 607 -3.61 13.19 42.02
C ASN A 607 -4.39 14.46 42.43
N LYS A 608 -5.11 14.40 43.56
CA LYS A 608 -5.97 15.50 44.01
C LYS A 608 -5.25 16.82 44.25
N GLU A 609 -4.03 16.79 44.77
CA GLU A 609 -3.26 18.02 45.04
C GLU A 609 -2.71 18.61 43.73
N GLU A 610 -2.26 17.77 42.80
CA GLU A 610 -1.85 18.18 41.45
C GLU A 610 -3.00 18.78 40.64
N LEU A 611 -4.23 18.23 40.77
CA LEU A 611 -5.42 18.80 40.14
C LEU A 611 -5.71 20.20 40.70
N VAL A 612 -5.63 20.39 42.02
CA VAL A 612 -5.81 21.70 42.67
C VAL A 612 -4.75 22.69 42.20
N ASP A 613 -3.50 22.25 42.05
CA ASP A 613 -2.40 23.09 41.55
C ASP A 613 -2.64 23.53 40.10
N ALA A 614 -2.97 22.58 39.22
CA ALA A 614 -3.27 22.85 37.82
C ALA A 614 -4.48 23.77 37.66
N PHE A 615 -5.54 23.54 38.42
CA PHE A 615 -6.76 24.35 38.39
C PHE A 615 -6.47 25.78 38.87
N PHE A 616 -5.76 25.94 39.99
CA PHE A 616 -5.35 27.26 40.49
C PHE A 616 -4.37 27.99 39.55
N GLU A 617 -3.57 27.27 38.76
CA GLU A 617 -2.72 27.83 37.72
C GLU A 617 -3.52 28.34 36.51
N ASP A 618 -4.46 27.55 36.02
CA ASP A 618 -5.29 27.90 34.86
C ASP A 618 -6.19 29.12 35.13
N ASP A 619 -6.79 29.16 36.32
CA ASP A 619 -7.67 30.25 36.78
C ASP A 619 -6.97 31.62 36.87
N ARG A 620 -5.64 31.61 37.06
CA ARG A 620 -4.83 32.83 37.05
C ARG A 620 -4.66 33.42 35.64
N LEU A 621 -5.04 32.68 34.59
CA LEU A 621 -4.90 33.06 33.19
C LEU A 621 -6.21 33.60 32.54
N GLY A 622 -7.41 33.44 33.15
CA GLY A 622 -8.72 33.85 32.56
C GLY A 622 -9.92 33.89 33.55
N ARG A 623 -11.06 34.52 33.20
CA ARG A 623 -12.08 35.09 34.15
C ARG A 623 -13.17 34.14 34.71
N PHE A 624 -13.37 34.28 36.03
CA PHE A 624 -14.59 34.16 36.87
C PHE A 624 -15.37 32.81 36.94
N PRO A 625 -15.57 32.26 38.16
CA PRO A 625 -15.13 32.76 39.46
C PRO A 625 -13.63 32.51 39.68
N SER A 626 -12.84 33.57 39.76
CA SER A 626 -11.39 33.46 39.99
C SER A 626 -11.13 33.09 41.44
N HIS A 627 -10.49 31.95 41.68
CA HIS A 627 -10.01 31.58 43.01
C HIS A 627 -8.81 32.46 43.40
N LYS A 628 -8.90 33.22 44.50
CA LYS A 628 -7.85 34.17 44.90
C LYS A 628 -6.66 33.47 45.55
N THR A 629 -6.90 32.28 46.10
CA THR A 629 -5.88 31.44 46.71
C THR A 629 -6.04 29.98 46.29
N ARG A 630 -4.95 29.21 46.40
CA ARG A 630 -4.98 27.75 46.25
C ARG A 630 -5.97 27.07 47.21
N ILE A 631 -6.20 27.69 48.38
CA ILE A 631 -7.18 27.18 49.36
C ILE A 631 -8.60 27.33 48.79
N ASP A 632 -8.93 28.48 48.18
CA ASP A 632 -10.23 28.71 47.55
C ASP A 632 -10.47 27.73 46.39
N ALA A 633 -9.44 27.44 45.60
CA ALA A 633 -9.49 26.46 44.51
C ALA A 633 -9.73 25.04 45.04
N LYS A 634 -9.04 24.68 46.13
CA LYS A 634 -9.25 23.40 46.82
C LYS A 634 -10.66 23.27 47.38
N GLU A 635 -11.14 24.29 48.08
CA GLU A 635 -12.51 24.31 48.63
C GLU A 635 -13.56 24.20 47.52
N TYR A 636 -13.32 24.81 46.37
CA TYR A 636 -14.20 24.70 45.22
C TYR A 636 -14.24 23.29 44.64
N ILE A 637 -13.08 22.70 44.33
CA ILE A 637 -12.99 21.33 43.82
C ILE A 637 -13.64 20.34 44.79
N GLU A 638 -13.42 20.51 46.09
CA GLU A 638 -14.00 19.65 47.13
C GLU A 638 -15.51 19.83 47.32
N SER A 639 -16.02 21.07 47.23
CA SER A 639 -17.45 21.35 47.41
C SER A 639 -18.29 21.00 46.19
N THR A 640 -17.71 21.07 44.99
CA THR A 640 -18.36 20.68 43.73
C THR A 640 -18.19 19.20 43.40
N ASN A 641 -17.35 18.48 44.15
CA ASN A 641 -16.85 17.16 43.76
C ASN A 641 -16.34 17.16 42.32
N SER A 642 -15.63 18.22 41.92
CA SER A 642 -14.94 18.26 40.63
C SER A 642 -13.78 17.26 40.68
N LEU A 643 -13.70 16.40 39.67
CA LEU A 643 -12.69 15.34 39.60
C LEU A 643 -11.87 15.43 38.30
N GLY A 644 -11.99 16.55 37.57
CA GLY A 644 -11.30 16.89 36.34
C GLY A 644 -11.63 18.31 35.86
N PHE A 645 -10.86 18.84 34.92
CA PHE A 645 -11.18 20.06 34.18
C PHE A 645 -10.40 20.17 32.86
N THR A 646 -10.96 20.91 31.91
CA THR A 646 -10.32 21.31 30.64
C THR A 646 -9.72 22.71 30.80
N SER A 647 -8.40 22.85 30.64
CA SER A 647 -7.68 24.14 30.75
C SER A 647 -8.14 25.12 29.68
N GLN A 648 -8.48 26.37 30.03
CA GLN A 648 -9.03 27.34 29.08
C GLN A 648 -7.99 28.22 28.38
N ASN A 649 -6.73 28.26 28.85
CA ASN A 649 -5.78 29.32 28.46
C ASN A 649 -4.36 28.88 28.03
N ILE A 650 -4.13 27.60 27.72
CA ILE A 650 -2.79 27.10 27.32
C ILE A 650 -2.77 26.74 25.81
N PRO A 651 -1.76 27.09 25.00
CA PRO A 651 -1.66 26.56 23.64
C PRO A 651 -1.44 25.03 23.66
N GLY A 652 -2.36 24.24 23.09
CA GLY A 652 -2.33 22.77 23.18
C GLY A 652 -2.93 22.23 24.50
N GLN A 653 -4.15 22.68 24.83
CA GLN A 653 -4.76 22.65 26.16
C GLN A 653 -4.80 21.27 26.81
N PRO A 654 -4.07 21.06 27.92
CA PRO A 654 -4.12 19.81 28.64
C PRO A 654 -5.46 19.63 29.36
N ILE A 655 -5.96 18.41 29.34
CA ILE A 655 -7.09 17.94 30.15
C ILE A 655 -6.53 17.28 31.40
N PHE A 656 -7.11 17.57 32.56
CA PHE A 656 -6.73 16.91 33.81
C PHE A 656 -7.90 16.08 34.35
N ALA A 657 -7.60 14.84 34.76
CA ALA A 657 -8.56 13.96 35.42
C ALA A 657 -7.90 13.27 36.61
N LEU A 658 -8.65 12.96 37.66
CA LEU A 658 -8.11 12.26 38.81
C LEU A 658 -7.76 10.80 38.49
N ASN A 659 -6.57 10.37 38.93
CA ASN A 659 -6.15 8.97 38.87
C ASN A 659 -6.76 8.16 40.04
N ILE A 660 -8.07 7.92 39.98
CA ILE A 660 -8.85 7.18 40.97
C ILE A 660 -9.83 6.21 40.29
N ALA A 661 -10.48 5.33 41.06
CA ALA A 661 -11.62 4.56 40.58
C ALA A 661 -12.72 5.52 40.05
N GLY A 662 -13.18 5.30 38.81
CA GLY A 662 -14.08 6.21 38.10
C GLY A 662 -13.39 7.39 37.39
N GLY A 663 -12.06 7.50 37.50
CA GLY A 663 -11.23 8.52 36.84
C GLY A 663 -11.37 8.57 35.31
N GLU A 664 -11.58 7.42 34.68
CA GLU A 664 -11.72 7.28 33.24
C GLU A 664 -13.01 7.93 32.71
N HIS A 665 -14.13 7.83 33.45
CA HIS A 665 -15.38 8.52 33.11
C HIS A 665 -15.19 10.04 33.07
N LEU A 666 -14.46 10.57 34.04
CA LEU A 666 -14.17 11.99 34.16
C LEU A 666 -13.25 12.48 33.05
N ALA A 667 -12.25 11.67 32.71
CA ALA A 667 -11.40 11.94 31.57
C ALA A 667 -12.21 12.00 30.26
N ARG A 668 -13.16 11.07 30.05
CA ARG A 668 -14.05 11.10 28.88
C ARG A 668 -14.98 12.32 28.89
N HIS A 669 -15.51 12.70 30.05
CA HIS A 669 -16.32 13.91 30.22
C HIS A 669 -15.56 15.17 29.77
N GLU A 670 -14.31 15.34 30.22
CA GLU A 670 -13.50 16.49 29.82
C GLU A 670 -13.04 16.42 28.35
N VAL A 671 -12.74 15.23 27.84
CA VAL A 671 -12.44 15.05 26.41
C VAL A 671 -13.66 15.39 25.54
N MET A 672 -14.88 15.12 26.03
CA MET A 672 -16.13 15.51 25.35
C MET A 672 -16.27 17.02 25.24
N HIS A 673 -15.96 17.77 26.31
CA HIS A 673 -15.90 19.24 26.25
C HIS A 673 -14.93 19.71 25.17
N LEU A 674 -13.69 19.18 25.19
CA LEU A 674 -12.67 19.56 24.22
C LEU A 674 -13.08 19.22 22.77
N LEU A 675 -13.73 18.08 22.54
CA LEU A 675 -14.21 17.72 21.22
C LEU A 675 -15.37 18.60 20.76
N SER A 676 -16.23 19.05 21.68
CA SER A 676 -17.44 19.81 21.33
C SER A 676 -17.18 21.25 20.93
N ALA A 677 -16.23 21.94 21.60
CA ALA A 677 -15.88 23.32 21.28
C ALA A 677 -14.46 23.69 21.72
N GLU A 678 -13.92 24.78 21.16
CA GLU A 678 -12.64 25.35 21.60
C GLU A 678 -12.70 25.73 23.09
N GLY A 679 -11.75 25.20 23.88
CA GLY A 679 -11.72 25.36 25.34
C GLY A 679 -12.91 24.78 26.09
N GLY A 680 -13.72 23.90 25.48
CA GLY A 680 -14.95 23.38 26.09
C GLY A 680 -16.12 24.38 26.15
N MET A 681 -15.97 25.55 25.53
CA MET A 681 -16.88 26.68 25.69
C MET A 681 -17.94 26.73 24.59
N THR A 682 -18.87 25.77 24.60
CA THR A 682 -19.98 25.75 23.62
C THR A 682 -20.87 26.99 23.72
N GLN A 683 -21.66 27.31 22.70
CA GLN A 683 -22.65 28.38 22.70
C GLN A 683 -23.69 28.21 23.81
N ILE A 684 -23.91 26.98 24.29
CA ILE A 684 -24.83 26.69 25.39
C ILE A 684 -24.27 27.23 26.71
N VAL A 685 -22.95 27.26 26.89
CA VAL A 685 -22.31 27.82 28.09
C VAL A 685 -22.70 29.28 28.33
N LYS A 686 -22.94 30.04 27.24
CA LYS A 686 -23.42 31.44 27.30
C LYS A 686 -24.85 31.57 27.83
N THR A 687 -25.61 30.47 27.80
CA THR A 687 -26.99 30.40 28.30
C THR A 687 -27.01 29.90 29.74
N SER A 688 -26.31 28.79 30.04
CA SER A 688 -26.15 28.24 31.39
C SER A 688 -24.96 27.29 31.44
N GLY A 689 -24.00 27.55 32.33
CA GLY A 689 -22.87 26.64 32.58
C GLY A 689 -23.31 25.27 33.10
N ASN A 690 -24.24 25.25 34.07
CA ASN A 690 -24.81 23.99 34.57
C ASN A 690 -25.51 23.17 33.48
N LEU A 691 -26.11 23.84 32.48
CA LEU A 691 -26.69 23.14 31.33
C LEU A 691 -25.60 22.56 30.43
N ASN A 692 -24.53 23.32 30.17
CA ASN A 692 -23.38 22.83 29.42
C ASN A 692 -22.82 21.54 30.04
N GLU A 693 -22.47 21.58 31.32
CA GLU A 693 -21.92 20.42 32.04
C GLU A 693 -22.87 19.22 32.05
N ALA A 694 -24.17 19.46 32.26
CA ALA A 694 -25.14 18.37 32.27
C ALA A 694 -25.34 17.76 30.88
N LEU A 695 -25.25 18.54 29.80
CA LEU A 695 -25.31 18.00 28.43
C LEU A 695 -24.02 17.25 28.06
N THR A 696 -22.86 17.71 28.54
CA THR A 696 -21.60 16.95 28.48
C THR A 696 -21.74 15.61 29.17
N GLU A 697 -22.32 15.61 30.37
CA GLU A 697 -22.51 14.39 31.14
C GLU A 697 -23.45 13.42 30.43
N VAL A 698 -24.58 13.91 29.93
CA VAL A 698 -25.55 13.08 29.19
C VAL A 698 -24.93 12.48 27.94
N THR A 699 -24.21 13.28 27.15
CA THR A 699 -23.54 12.79 25.94
C THR A 699 -22.43 11.80 26.27
N THR A 700 -21.64 12.04 27.32
CA THR A 700 -20.60 11.12 27.79
C THR A 700 -21.20 9.76 28.17
N ARG A 701 -22.29 9.73 28.94
CA ARG A 701 -22.99 8.48 29.31
C ARG A 701 -23.49 7.72 28.09
N ILE A 702 -24.09 8.42 27.13
CA ILE A 702 -24.58 7.81 25.88
C ILE A 702 -23.42 7.13 25.14
N ILE A 703 -22.27 7.79 25.03
CA ILE A 703 -21.09 7.24 24.32
C ILE A 703 -20.45 6.10 25.09
N GLU A 704 -20.34 6.20 26.42
CA GLU A 704 -19.89 5.08 27.23
C GLU A 704 -20.79 3.85 27.08
N ASP A 705 -22.10 4.04 27.00
CA ASP A 705 -23.05 2.95 26.78
C ASP A 705 -22.85 2.30 25.40
N VAL A 706 -22.60 3.10 24.35
CA VAL A 706 -22.31 2.60 23.00
C VAL A 706 -20.96 1.88 22.92
N LEU A 707 -19.92 2.41 23.57
CA LEU A 707 -18.58 1.83 23.61
C LEU A 707 -18.44 0.70 24.66
N VAL A 708 -19.51 0.36 25.38
CA VAL A 708 -19.55 -0.67 26.42
C VAL A 708 -18.56 -0.39 27.57
N GLN A 709 -18.33 0.89 27.88
CA GLN A 709 -17.44 1.38 28.95
C GLN A 709 -18.21 1.55 30.27
N ASN A 710 -18.87 0.49 30.73
CA ASN A 710 -19.81 0.50 31.85
C ASN A 710 -19.35 -0.35 33.04
N ASP A 711 -18.08 -0.22 33.42
CA ASP A 711 -17.58 -0.88 34.62
C ASP A 711 -18.24 -0.27 35.89
N GLN A 712 -18.13 -1.01 37.00
CA GLN A 712 -18.76 -0.63 38.26
C GLN A 712 -18.32 0.75 38.76
N ASP A 713 -17.06 1.12 38.52
CA ASP A 713 -16.51 2.40 38.99
C ASP A 713 -17.00 3.55 38.08
N THR A 714 -17.11 3.33 36.77
CA THR A 714 -17.75 4.27 35.84
C THR A 714 -19.21 4.51 36.19
N ILE A 715 -19.99 3.45 36.45
CA ILE A 715 -21.41 3.58 36.85
C ILE A 715 -21.53 4.33 38.17
N GLU A 716 -20.63 4.09 39.13
CA GLU A 716 -20.64 4.81 40.40
C GLU A 716 -20.29 6.31 40.21
N ALA A 717 -19.35 6.62 39.32
CA ALA A 717 -18.95 8.00 39.01
C ALA A 717 -20.12 8.85 38.48
N ARG A 718 -21.02 8.26 37.68
CA ARG A 718 -22.25 8.93 37.17
C ARG A 718 -23.15 9.48 38.27
N LYS A 719 -23.07 8.97 39.51
CA LYS A 719 -23.87 9.49 40.64
C LYS A 719 -23.37 10.82 41.19
N HIS A 720 -22.18 11.25 40.77
CA HIS A 720 -21.52 12.44 41.29
C HIS A 720 -21.53 13.62 40.30
N ALA A 721 -21.75 13.37 39.01
CA ALA A 721 -21.81 14.38 37.95
C ALA A 721 -23.25 14.78 37.63
N TYR A 722 -23.72 15.90 38.18
CA TYR A 722 -25.05 16.48 37.93
C TYR A 722 -26.22 15.48 37.95
N PRO A 723 -26.30 14.56 38.93
CA PRO A 723 -27.09 13.33 38.81
C PRO A 723 -28.58 13.62 38.54
N ALA A 724 -29.22 14.51 39.30
CA ALA A 724 -30.65 14.80 39.08
C ALA A 724 -30.93 15.48 37.72
N LEU A 725 -30.03 16.35 37.26
CA LEU A 725 -30.20 17.09 36.01
C LEU A 725 -29.89 16.21 34.79
N ALA A 726 -28.84 15.39 34.86
CA ALA A 726 -28.49 14.43 33.83
C ALA A 726 -29.58 13.36 33.63
N GLU A 727 -30.15 12.84 34.71
CA GLU A 727 -31.27 11.88 34.63
C GLU A 727 -32.52 12.49 33.98
N LEU A 728 -32.86 13.74 34.34
CA LEU A 728 -33.97 14.44 33.69
C LEU A 728 -33.72 14.64 32.19
N LEU A 729 -32.52 15.08 31.83
CA LEU A 729 -32.14 15.31 30.44
C LEU A 729 -32.11 14.01 29.64
N LEU A 730 -31.58 12.91 30.17
CA LEU A 730 -31.65 11.58 29.57
C LEU A 730 -33.11 11.14 29.32
N GLY A 731 -34.00 11.37 30.29
CA GLY A 731 -35.42 11.09 30.12
C GLY A 731 -36.08 11.89 28.99
N ILE A 732 -35.65 13.14 28.79
CA ILE A 732 -36.11 14.01 27.71
C ILE A 732 -35.53 13.57 26.37
N THR A 733 -34.22 13.32 26.29
CA THR A 733 -33.54 12.98 25.03
C THR A 733 -33.98 11.61 24.54
N ASN A 734 -34.07 10.60 25.42
CA ASN A 734 -34.50 9.24 25.07
C ASN A 734 -35.97 9.13 24.64
N SER A 735 -36.73 10.22 24.71
CA SER A 735 -38.15 10.24 24.36
C SER A 735 -38.44 10.35 22.86
N SER A 736 -37.41 10.72 22.07
CA SER A 736 -37.48 10.95 20.63
C SER A 736 -36.08 10.99 20.02
N GLU A 737 -35.85 10.22 18.94
CA GLU A 737 -34.61 10.29 18.16
C GLU A 737 -34.31 11.70 17.65
N ALA A 738 -35.33 12.47 17.25
CA ALA A 738 -35.16 13.86 16.81
C ALA A 738 -34.63 14.77 17.93
N ILE A 739 -34.96 14.48 19.20
CA ILE A 739 -34.43 15.24 20.34
C ILE A 739 -32.98 14.82 20.61
N MET A 740 -32.65 13.52 20.50
CA MET A 740 -31.26 13.07 20.58
C MET A 740 -30.41 13.67 19.46
N ALA A 741 -30.89 13.68 18.22
CA ALA A 741 -30.24 14.38 17.12
C ALA A 741 -30.03 15.87 17.44
N GLY A 742 -31.05 16.54 17.95
CA GLY A 742 -30.98 17.93 18.39
C GLY A 742 -29.96 18.20 19.51
N LEU A 743 -29.78 17.25 20.43
CA LEU A 743 -28.73 17.29 21.46
C LEU A 743 -27.33 17.30 20.82
N PHE A 744 -27.06 16.37 19.91
CA PHE A 744 -25.73 16.27 19.26
C PHE A 744 -25.49 17.45 18.29
N GLU A 745 -26.49 17.86 17.51
CA GLU A 745 -26.38 19.06 16.65
C GLU A 745 -26.19 20.35 17.47
N GLY A 746 -26.79 20.44 18.65
CA GLY A 746 -26.76 21.63 19.50
C GLY A 746 -25.50 21.73 20.37
N TYR A 747 -25.15 20.65 21.05
CA TYR A 747 -24.04 20.60 21.99
C TYR A 747 -22.75 20.13 21.31
N ILE A 748 -22.72 18.90 20.76
CA ILE A 748 -21.50 18.31 20.17
C ILE A 748 -20.98 19.10 18.97
N LYS A 749 -21.87 19.63 18.12
CA LYS A 749 -21.49 20.45 16.95
C LYS A 749 -21.49 21.96 17.22
N ASP A 750 -21.63 22.37 18.48
CA ASP A 750 -21.72 23.77 18.89
C ASP A 750 -22.81 24.59 18.17
N GLY A 751 -23.88 23.92 17.70
CA GLY A 751 -25.00 24.55 17.00
C GLY A 751 -25.92 25.38 17.89
N GLY A 752 -25.76 25.27 19.20
CA GLY A 752 -26.49 26.03 20.21
C GLY A 752 -27.80 25.37 20.65
N LEU A 753 -28.40 25.95 21.70
CA LEU A 753 -29.52 25.35 22.42
C LEU A 753 -30.79 25.19 21.55
N ASP A 754 -30.98 26.01 20.52
CA ASP A 754 -32.16 25.92 19.65
C ASP A 754 -32.28 24.58 18.94
N LYS A 755 -31.14 23.96 18.57
CA LYS A 755 -31.13 22.64 17.94
C LYS A 755 -31.74 21.56 18.81
N LEU A 756 -31.65 21.71 20.14
CA LEU A 756 -32.31 20.82 21.10
C LEU A 756 -33.77 21.25 21.36
N ILE A 757 -34.05 22.55 21.44
CA ILE A 757 -35.39 23.07 21.77
C ILE A 757 -36.39 22.84 20.65
N ASP A 758 -36.02 23.04 19.39
CA ASP A 758 -36.92 22.88 18.24
C ASP A 758 -37.58 21.49 18.17
N PRO A 759 -36.83 20.36 18.20
CA PRO A 759 -37.44 19.04 18.20
C PRO A 759 -38.23 18.74 19.48
N MET A 760 -37.87 19.35 20.63
CA MET A 760 -38.69 19.25 21.84
C MET A 760 -40.04 19.97 21.67
N VAL A 761 -40.07 21.11 20.99
CA VAL A 761 -41.32 21.84 20.67
C VAL A 761 -42.18 21.02 19.72
N GLU A 762 -41.61 20.42 18.67
CA GLU A 762 -42.35 19.54 17.77
C GLU A 762 -42.90 18.30 18.51
N ARG A 763 -42.08 17.66 19.34
CA ARG A 763 -42.53 16.54 20.17
C ARG A 763 -43.67 16.92 21.10
N TRP A 764 -43.61 18.10 21.69
CA TRP A 764 -44.71 18.63 22.50
C TRP A 764 -46.00 18.83 21.68
N LYS A 765 -45.91 19.36 20.45
CA LYS A 765 -47.05 19.52 19.55
C LYS A 765 -47.69 18.16 19.24
N GLU A 766 -46.90 17.17 18.85
CA GLU A 766 -47.35 15.81 18.57
C GLU A 766 -48.13 15.21 19.75
N ARG A 767 -47.56 15.29 20.96
CA ARG A 767 -48.20 14.75 22.18
C ARG A 767 -49.47 15.52 22.56
N SER A 768 -49.53 16.81 22.27
CA SER A 768 -50.73 17.64 22.49
C SER A 768 -51.85 17.29 21.51
N GLU A 769 -51.51 17.05 20.24
CA GLU A 769 -52.45 16.66 19.19
C GLU A 769 -52.98 15.25 19.38
N SER A 770 -52.13 14.31 19.81
CA SER A 770 -52.50 12.93 20.10
C SER A 770 -53.25 12.74 21.43
N GLY A 771 -53.41 13.82 22.22
CA GLY A 771 -54.13 13.79 23.48
C GLY A 771 -53.36 13.18 24.66
N GLN A 772 -52.04 12.96 24.49
CA GLN A 772 -51.14 12.48 25.54
C GLN A 772 -50.84 13.53 26.61
N ILE A 773 -51.09 14.82 26.32
CA ILE A 773 -50.95 15.92 27.28
C ILE A 773 -52.33 16.52 27.59
N THR A 774 -52.62 16.70 28.89
CA THR A 774 -53.84 17.35 29.35
C THR A 774 -53.87 18.82 28.90
N LYS A 775 -54.79 19.15 27.98
CA LYS A 775 -55.04 20.53 27.53
C LYS A 775 -55.63 21.34 28.68
N THR A 776 -54.79 21.98 29.49
CA THR A 776 -55.26 22.89 30.56
C THR A 776 -55.84 24.19 29.98
N VAL A 777 -55.55 24.52 28.71
CA VAL A 777 -56.14 25.65 28.00
C VAL A 777 -56.25 25.31 26.50
N ASN A 778 -57.42 25.50 25.87
CA ASN A 778 -57.75 25.21 24.47
C ASN A 778 -56.98 26.06 23.41
N TRP A 779 -55.68 26.29 23.57
CA TRP A 779 -54.89 27.09 22.64
C TRP A 779 -53.97 26.18 21.83
N LEU A 780 -54.07 26.25 20.49
CA LEU A 780 -53.02 25.87 19.54
C LEU A 780 -51.66 26.47 19.98
N PRO A 781 -50.50 25.93 19.54
CA PRO A 781 -49.18 26.42 19.92
C PRO A 781 -49.16 27.95 19.96
N LYS A 782 -49.04 28.54 21.15
CA LYS A 782 -48.95 29.99 21.27
C LYS A 782 -47.70 30.44 20.50
N TYR A 783 -47.74 31.62 19.88
CA TYR A 783 -46.51 32.34 19.52
C TYR A 783 -45.53 32.27 20.71
N ASN A 784 -44.27 31.87 20.46
CA ASN A 784 -43.14 31.84 21.40
C ASN A 784 -43.07 30.60 22.35
N GLN A 785 -43.47 29.41 21.91
CA GLN A 785 -43.35 28.18 22.72
C GLN A 785 -41.89 27.76 22.94
N ASP A 786 -41.05 27.93 21.93
CA ASP A 786 -39.58 27.85 21.95
C ASP A 786 -38.99 28.64 23.13
N THR A 787 -39.36 29.92 23.25
CA THR A 787 -38.86 30.82 24.29
C THR A 787 -39.25 30.34 25.69
N LYS A 788 -40.46 29.81 25.85
CA LYS A 788 -40.91 29.25 27.13
C LYS A 788 -40.19 27.95 27.48
N MET A 789 -40.01 27.07 26.50
CA MET A 789 -39.33 25.80 26.69
C MET A 789 -37.87 26.01 27.06
N ARG A 790 -37.19 26.92 26.36
CA ARG A 790 -35.86 27.41 26.71
C ARG A 790 -35.82 27.95 28.14
N GLY A 791 -36.75 28.85 28.49
CA GLY A 791 -36.81 29.42 29.84
C GLY A 791 -37.03 28.37 30.93
N LEU A 792 -37.88 27.36 30.69
CA LEU A 792 -38.10 26.26 31.62
C LEU A 792 -36.83 25.42 31.81
N LEU A 793 -36.18 25.02 30.72
CA LEU A 793 -34.97 24.20 30.74
C LEU A 793 -33.82 24.92 31.47
N VAL A 794 -33.60 26.20 31.16
CA VAL A 794 -32.57 27.02 31.81
C VAL A 794 -32.85 27.20 33.30
N ASN A 795 -34.09 27.47 33.71
CA ASN A 795 -34.42 27.64 35.13
C ASN A 795 -34.13 26.36 35.94
N LEU A 796 -34.38 25.18 35.35
CA LEU A 796 -34.12 23.89 36.00
C LEU A 796 -32.64 23.64 36.24
N THR A 797 -31.76 24.21 35.44
CA THR A 797 -30.31 24.06 35.64
C THR A 797 -29.83 24.73 36.93
N GLY A 798 -30.53 25.78 37.39
CA GLY A 798 -30.30 26.38 38.70
C GLY A 798 -30.87 25.55 39.85
N TYR A 799 -32.05 24.96 39.67
CA TYR A 799 -32.72 24.15 40.69
C TYR A 799 -32.11 22.76 40.89
N LEU A 800 -31.65 22.13 39.80
CA LEU A 800 -31.16 20.75 39.78
C LEU A 800 -29.64 20.64 39.69
N GLY A 801 -28.93 21.73 39.39
CA GLY A 801 -27.48 21.71 39.15
C GLY A 801 -26.63 21.19 40.32
N GLY A 802 -27.16 21.17 41.54
CA GLY A 802 -26.49 20.58 42.71
C GLY A 802 -27.32 19.53 43.46
N ALA A 803 -28.43 19.05 42.88
CA ALA A 803 -29.30 18.08 43.53
C ALA A 803 -28.81 16.64 43.28
N LEU A 804 -28.80 15.81 44.34
CA LEU A 804 -28.33 14.42 44.26
C LEU A 804 -29.33 13.50 43.56
N SER A 805 -30.63 13.78 43.66
CA SER A 805 -31.68 13.04 42.95
C SER A 805 -32.90 13.90 42.65
N LEU A 806 -33.73 13.44 41.71
CA LEU A 806 -34.99 14.11 41.38
C LEU A 806 -35.99 14.07 42.55
N GLU A 807 -35.97 13.00 43.35
CA GLU A 807 -36.79 12.88 44.55
C GLU A 807 -36.43 13.95 45.58
N GLN A 808 -35.14 14.10 45.89
CA GLN A 808 -34.68 15.14 46.82
C GLN A 808 -34.99 16.54 46.30
N ALA A 809 -34.76 16.78 45.01
CA ALA A 809 -35.04 18.07 44.40
C ALA A 809 -36.54 18.40 44.42
N SER A 810 -37.42 17.40 44.35
CA SER A 810 -38.88 17.57 44.36
C SER A 810 -39.46 18.00 45.71
N GLU A 811 -38.65 17.99 46.77
CA GLU A 811 -39.02 18.53 48.09
C GLU A 811 -38.98 20.06 48.12
N ASP A 812 -38.16 20.70 47.26
CA ASP A 812 -38.17 22.15 47.07
C ASP A 812 -39.40 22.60 46.27
N PHE A 813 -40.14 23.57 46.82
CA PHE A 813 -41.39 24.04 46.21
C PHE A 813 -41.17 24.69 44.83
N GLY A 814 -40.04 25.37 44.62
CA GLY A 814 -39.67 26.00 43.35
C GLY A 814 -39.38 24.96 42.27
N THR A 815 -38.58 23.95 42.61
CA THR A 815 -38.22 22.83 41.74
C THR A 815 -39.44 21.98 41.40
N LYS A 816 -40.26 21.62 42.39
CA LYS A 816 -41.52 20.87 42.20
C LYS A 816 -42.49 21.59 41.27
N ASN A 817 -42.61 22.90 41.40
CA ASN A 817 -43.44 23.71 40.51
C ASN A 817 -42.86 23.74 39.09
N SER A 818 -41.53 23.84 38.94
CA SER A 818 -40.87 23.84 37.63
C SER A 818 -40.96 22.48 36.91
N ILE A 819 -40.78 21.37 37.63
CA ILE A 819 -41.01 20.01 37.12
C ILE A 819 -42.49 19.81 36.76
N GLY A 820 -43.40 20.25 37.63
CA GLY A 820 -44.84 20.23 37.34
C GLY A 820 -45.22 21.02 36.09
N LYS A 821 -44.56 22.18 35.87
CA LYS A 821 -44.69 22.96 34.64
C LYS A 821 -44.14 22.19 33.44
N MET A 822 -43.01 21.48 33.51
CA MET A 822 -42.55 20.65 32.39
C MET A 822 -43.57 19.57 32.02
N LYS A 823 -44.09 18.85 33.02
CA LYS A 823 -45.10 17.82 32.81
C LYS A 823 -46.35 18.36 32.10
N VAL A 824 -46.74 19.61 32.40
CA VAL A 824 -47.90 20.28 31.79
C VAL A 824 -47.57 20.93 30.43
N TYR A 825 -46.41 21.57 30.29
CA TYR A 825 -46.04 22.40 29.14
C TYR A 825 -45.17 21.71 28.10
N ILE A 826 -44.60 20.57 28.43
CA ILE A 826 -43.67 19.82 27.59
C ILE A 826 -44.14 18.36 27.48
N GLY A 827 -44.85 17.86 28.49
CA GLY A 827 -45.48 16.53 28.45
C GLY A 827 -44.50 15.39 28.61
N PHE A 828 -43.34 15.65 29.23
CA PHE A 828 -42.35 14.66 29.66
C PHE A 828 -42.61 14.19 31.09
#